data_AF-A0A812R9K8-F1
#
_entry.id   AF-A0A812R9K8-F1
#
_cell.length_a   1.000
_cell.length_b   1.000
_cell.length_c   1.000
_cell.angle_alpha   90.00
_cell.angle_beta   90.00
_cell.angle_gamma   90.00
#
_symmetry.space_group_name_H-M   'P 1'
#
loop_
_entity.id
_entity.type
_entity.pdbx_description
1 polymer ?
#
loop_
_entity_poly.entity_id
_entity_poly.type
_entity_poly.pdbx_seq_one_letter_code
_entity_poly.pdbx_strand_id
1 'polypeptide(L)'
;MAAAPASAPPGPPAMQDFLALASSYFAGEDFGAQPRFVVQAGCGDGRLLVQLFELVKEMPRGKVMKEFPLTMVGIGSDEESLVAPKIGMCAKRIPHKVLTGDTSSPAAIAAALKKQKIDSQRTLLLQVCQDRPRRKAATLSSPTATFAKKAMGDVADGEVLFAALLEDAQHSFELSERSMGLCLAEVQSHSSGPSTLVAPPVALAMASAMAGLFPQDVKLAQPYPMRDEAGDCDVFCQVLTPRNFRVRFAVPDDLPALEVLEEMAWKKHMRTPREGLLKRLQTSPTTNFALEVDGEVRAVLYTQRIRKPEDVYRQKLQQVFEGHVEGGPVLQLIAIHAHTDHRGLGTELRSFALHLARLDPTIESVCAVTLCHDYASSGVKNMQQYVDMHLNGRVNDRILTFHTSYGAKVLGLVPGYRPEDFENQATGVLIQYKPKDWVFEPTPSQEEKSDAKQEVAKKKEPTTSSLEILSSIMTEMGYEVDMDNLDQGFFSSGLDSFDMGVIQNRLGRALGRTLPATLMLDLPTVKELTEHLDKERGVSGQGAAEAEAVVEVVEERRERPERRTERASDETITEWVRCWRQYLYKKQKARQRSSSPRQRRSRSAGRSRGPGPWETMTTQELEKIQTKLAWLLRLPQNQRRLQHVADKPHDNEALFLCELRVVLDSLLGPLFVASGLVQDMKPRTLQDARDDMESCALALGGSAAARHKELLSLMKLDQAGRFPQISARSASPVPRVPPQFLPSQRMGITV
;
A
#
# COMPACT_ATOMS: atom_id res chain seq x y z
N MET A 1 -17.09 -11.61 39.45
CA MET A 1 -17.18 -10.99 38.11
C MET A 1 -15.84 -10.34 37.81
N ALA A 2 -14.97 -11.04 37.09
CA ALA A 2 -13.64 -10.52 36.74
C ALA A 2 -13.76 -9.73 35.43
N ALA A 3 -13.41 -8.44 35.48
CA ALA A 3 -13.40 -7.57 34.32
C ALA A 3 -12.33 -8.03 33.31
N ALA A 4 -12.73 -8.11 32.03
CA ALA A 4 -11.84 -8.38 30.92
C ALA A 4 -10.74 -7.28 30.84
N PRO A 5 -9.52 -7.61 30.39
CA PRO A 5 -8.45 -6.63 30.24
C PRO A 5 -8.83 -5.62 29.15
N ALA A 6 -8.76 -4.33 29.48
CA ALA A 6 -8.96 -3.24 28.53
C ALA A 6 -8.01 -3.39 27.34
N SER A 7 -8.59 -3.55 26.14
CA SER A 7 -7.88 -3.46 24.87
C SER A 7 -7.20 -2.10 24.76
N ALA A 8 -6.01 -2.08 24.16
CA ALA A 8 -5.32 -0.84 23.83
C ALA A 8 -6.25 0.05 22.98
N PRO A 9 -6.23 1.39 23.15
CA PRO A 9 -7.08 2.27 22.36
C PRO A 9 -6.80 2.05 20.87
N PRO A 10 -7.85 1.98 20.02
CA PRO A 10 -7.69 1.88 18.59
C PRO A 10 -6.84 3.06 18.08
N GLY A 11 -5.90 2.79 17.18
CA GLY A 11 -5.15 3.84 16.49
C GLY A 11 -6.08 4.75 15.67
N PRO A 12 -5.57 5.86 15.09
CA PRO A 12 -6.38 6.72 14.23
C PRO A 12 -7.03 5.90 13.09
N PRO A 13 -8.29 6.18 12.69
CA PRO A 13 -9.08 5.36 11.78
C PRO A 13 -8.33 4.95 10.50
N ALA A 14 -7.55 5.87 9.93
CA ALA A 14 -6.78 5.64 8.70
C ALA A 14 -5.75 4.49 8.79
N MET A 15 -5.14 4.28 9.96
CA MET A 15 -4.17 3.19 10.16
C MET A 15 -4.88 1.84 10.32
N GLN A 16 -6.08 1.83 10.90
CA GLN A 16 -6.89 0.61 10.97
C GLN A 16 -7.34 0.17 9.58
N ASP A 17 -7.77 1.12 8.75
CA ASP A 17 -8.19 0.82 7.39
C ASP A 17 -7.00 0.39 6.51
N PHE A 18 -5.82 0.99 6.71
CA PHE A 18 -4.59 0.51 6.07
C PHE A 18 -4.25 -0.93 6.46
N LEU A 19 -4.40 -1.28 7.74
CA LEU A 19 -4.22 -2.65 8.22
C LEU A 19 -5.28 -3.60 7.66
N ALA A 20 -6.53 -3.15 7.50
CA ALA A 20 -7.62 -3.93 6.90
C ALA A 20 -7.36 -4.20 5.41
N LEU A 21 -6.86 -3.19 4.67
CA LEU A 21 -6.42 -3.37 3.29
C LEU A 21 -5.30 -4.40 3.19
N ALA A 22 -4.26 -4.29 4.02
CA ALA A 22 -3.15 -5.23 4.01
C ALA A 22 -3.57 -6.64 4.46
N SER A 23 -4.48 -6.76 5.44
CA SER A 23 -4.95 -8.06 5.93
C SER A 23 -5.89 -8.77 4.96
N SER A 24 -6.53 -8.05 4.04
CA SER A 24 -7.42 -8.64 3.02
C SER A 24 -6.74 -9.71 2.15
N TYR A 25 -5.42 -9.60 1.94
CA TYR A 25 -4.60 -10.61 1.27
C TYR A 25 -4.56 -11.97 1.99
N PHE A 26 -5.06 -12.07 3.23
CA PHE A 26 -5.07 -13.28 4.04
C PHE A 26 -6.48 -13.77 4.39
N ALA A 27 -7.52 -13.20 3.76
CA ALA A 27 -8.91 -13.52 4.05
C ALA A 27 -9.41 -14.84 3.43
N GLY A 28 -8.85 -15.25 2.29
CA GLY A 28 -9.25 -16.48 1.59
C GLY A 28 -8.75 -17.77 2.22
N GLU A 29 -9.23 -18.91 1.72
CA GLU A 29 -8.81 -20.25 2.16
C GLU A 29 -7.73 -20.88 1.26
N ASP A 30 -7.43 -20.28 0.10
CA ASP A 30 -6.25 -20.65 -0.70
C ASP A 30 -4.97 -20.08 -0.07
N PHE A 31 -4.50 -20.74 0.98
CA PHE A 31 -3.28 -20.35 1.69
C PHE A 31 -2.02 -20.46 0.81
N GLY A 32 -2.08 -21.27 -0.24
CA GLY A 32 -1.04 -21.46 -1.23
C GLY A 32 -0.90 -20.28 -2.18
N ALA A 33 -1.96 -19.49 -2.40
CA ALA A 33 -1.89 -18.26 -3.18
C ALA A 33 -1.50 -17.02 -2.36
N GLN A 34 -1.62 -17.06 -1.02
CA GLN A 34 -1.36 -15.91 -0.14
C GLN A 34 0.12 -15.55 0.05
N PRO A 35 0.43 -14.32 0.54
CA PRO A 35 1.80 -13.93 0.85
C PRO A 35 2.47 -14.82 1.89
N ARG A 36 3.75 -15.14 1.65
CA ARG A 36 4.65 -15.81 2.60
C ARG A 36 5.48 -14.80 3.38
N PHE A 37 5.77 -13.65 2.77
CA PHE A 37 6.55 -12.57 3.36
C PHE A 37 5.74 -11.29 3.33
N VAL A 38 5.86 -10.50 4.41
CA VAL A 38 5.44 -9.10 4.41
C VAL A 38 6.67 -8.26 4.65
N VAL A 39 7.00 -7.39 3.70
CA VAL A 39 8.20 -6.55 3.74
C VAL A 39 7.80 -5.10 3.93
N GLN A 40 8.35 -4.46 4.96
CA GLN A 40 8.22 -3.01 5.16
C GLN A 40 9.58 -2.33 5.02
N ALA A 41 9.73 -1.50 3.99
CA ALA A 41 10.87 -0.61 3.85
C ALA A 41 10.70 0.62 4.76
N GLY A 42 11.74 0.98 5.51
CA GLY A 42 11.63 2.04 6.52
C GLY A 42 10.72 1.62 7.68
N CYS A 43 10.95 0.43 8.26
CA CYS A 43 10.01 -0.17 9.21
C CYS A 43 9.87 0.55 10.56
N GLY A 44 10.65 1.61 10.81
CA GLY A 44 10.62 2.35 12.06
C GLY A 44 10.81 1.43 13.27
N ASP A 45 9.90 1.51 14.24
CA ASP A 45 9.91 0.65 15.42
C ASP A 45 9.21 -0.71 15.23
N GLY A 46 8.75 -1.03 14.02
CA GLY A 46 8.16 -2.31 13.65
C GLY A 46 6.72 -2.53 14.12
N ARG A 47 6.04 -1.53 14.71
CA ARG A 47 4.66 -1.68 15.20
C ARG A 47 3.68 -2.14 14.14
N LEU A 48 3.77 -1.60 12.93
CA LEU A 48 2.88 -1.97 11.83
C LEU A 48 2.98 -3.46 11.49
N LEU A 49 4.21 -3.98 11.38
CA LEU A 49 4.46 -5.40 11.16
C LEU A 49 3.90 -6.27 12.30
N VAL A 50 4.08 -5.83 13.56
CA VAL A 50 3.53 -6.55 14.72
C VAL A 50 2.00 -6.57 14.68
N GLN A 51 1.36 -5.43 14.41
CA GLN A 51 -0.10 -5.31 14.36
C GLN A 51 -0.71 -6.15 13.25
N LEU A 52 -0.15 -6.07 12.04
CA LEU A 52 -0.64 -6.87 10.92
C LEU A 52 -0.50 -8.37 11.18
N PHE A 53 0.63 -8.82 11.77
CA PHE A 53 0.81 -10.23 12.09
C PHE A 53 -0.22 -10.73 13.10
N GLU A 54 -0.48 -9.98 14.17
CA GLU A 54 -1.50 -10.35 15.16
C GLU A 54 -2.91 -10.36 14.56
N LEU A 55 -3.23 -9.47 13.62
CA LEU A 55 -4.50 -9.54 12.87
C LEU A 55 -4.59 -10.82 12.04
N VAL A 56 -3.57 -11.12 11.23
CA VAL A 56 -3.56 -12.33 10.37
C VAL A 56 -3.60 -13.62 11.20
N LYS A 57 -3.06 -13.60 12.41
CA LYS A 57 -3.12 -14.73 13.35
C LYS A 57 -4.54 -15.07 13.81
N GLU A 58 -5.43 -14.08 13.88
CA GLU A 58 -6.85 -14.31 14.19
C GLU A 58 -7.69 -14.74 12.97
N MET A 59 -7.12 -14.65 11.75
CA MET A 59 -7.75 -15.06 10.49
C MET A 59 -7.54 -16.57 10.20
N PRO A 60 -8.22 -17.17 9.20
CA PRO A 60 -8.03 -18.58 8.83
C PRO A 60 -6.55 -18.95 8.61
N ARG A 61 -5.75 -18.04 8.02
CA ARG A 61 -4.31 -18.21 7.84
C ARG A 61 -3.56 -18.49 9.14
N GLY A 62 -3.97 -17.88 10.27
CA GLY A 62 -3.37 -18.10 11.59
C GLY A 62 -3.41 -19.55 12.05
N LYS A 63 -4.45 -20.30 11.67
CA LYS A 63 -4.63 -21.72 12.05
C LYS A 63 -3.67 -22.66 11.33
N VAL A 64 -3.16 -22.27 10.17
CA VAL A 64 -2.32 -23.10 9.29
C VAL A 64 -0.89 -22.58 9.14
N MET A 65 -0.42 -21.68 10.02
CA MET A 65 0.93 -21.07 9.95
C MET A 65 2.10 -22.06 10.03
N LYS A 66 1.87 -23.32 10.45
CA LYS A 66 2.89 -24.37 10.41
C LYS A 66 3.16 -24.87 8.99
N GLU A 67 2.10 -25.03 8.20
CA GLU A 67 2.16 -25.50 6.81
C GLU A 67 2.43 -24.34 5.86
N PHE A 68 1.81 -23.19 6.13
CA PHE A 68 1.94 -21.96 5.34
C PHE A 68 2.54 -20.84 6.19
N PRO A 69 3.87 -20.85 6.42
CA PRO A 69 4.52 -19.88 7.29
C PRO A 69 4.39 -18.45 6.76
N LEU A 70 4.28 -17.49 7.68
CA LEU A 70 4.30 -16.06 7.41
C LEU A 70 5.50 -15.43 8.13
N THR A 71 6.34 -14.69 7.40
CA THR A 71 7.51 -14.02 7.96
C THR A 71 7.44 -12.51 7.76
N MET A 72 7.56 -11.75 8.84
CA MET A 72 7.59 -10.29 8.80
C MET A 72 9.03 -9.79 8.56
N VAL A 73 9.23 -8.88 7.62
CA VAL A 73 10.56 -8.40 7.22
C VAL A 73 10.61 -6.88 7.35
N GLY A 74 11.40 -6.40 8.32
CA GLY A 74 11.67 -4.98 8.49
C GLY A 74 12.98 -4.57 7.83
N ILE A 75 12.97 -3.52 7.01
CA ILE A 75 14.19 -2.96 6.42
C ILE A 75 14.42 -1.55 6.97
N GLY A 76 15.65 -1.28 7.40
CA GLY A 76 16.08 -0.01 7.97
C GLY A 76 17.41 0.44 7.37
N SER A 77 17.68 1.75 7.44
CA SER A 77 18.87 2.40 6.87
C SER A 77 20.18 1.92 7.50
N ASP A 78 20.14 1.55 8.78
CA ASP A 78 21.30 1.25 9.60
C ASP A 78 20.93 0.29 10.74
N GLU A 79 21.93 -0.34 11.35
CA GLU A 79 21.73 -1.32 12.42
C GLU A 79 21.05 -0.73 13.68
N GLU A 80 21.24 0.57 13.95
CA GLU A 80 20.66 1.24 15.12
C GLU A 80 19.13 1.36 14.97
N SER A 81 18.66 1.74 13.77
CA SER A 81 17.24 1.81 13.44
C SER A 81 16.50 0.47 13.58
N LEU A 82 17.20 -0.65 13.47
CA LEU A 82 16.62 -2.01 13.49
C LEU A 82 16.52 -2.64 14.88
N VAL A 83 17.07 -2.00 15.91
CA VAL A 83 17.03 -2.55 17.29
C VAL A 83 15.60 -2.62 17.82
N ALA A 84 14.83 -1.54 17.70
CA ALA A 84 13.44 -1.47 18.16
C ALA A 84 12.52 -2.49 17.47
N PRO A 85 12.46 -2.58 16.12
CA PRO A 85 11.60 -3.55 15.43
C PRO A 85 11.98 -4.99 15.77
N LYS A 86 13.29 -5.29 15.89
CA LYS A 86 13.76 -6.61 16.30
C LYS A 86 13.27 -6.99 17.69
N ILE A 87 13.37 -6.08 18.67
CA ILE A 87 12.89 -6.32 20.04
C ILE A 87 11.37 -6.54 20.04
N GLY A 88 10.61 -5.66 19.36
CA GLY A 88 9.15 -5.75 19.32
C GLY A 88 8.65 -7.08 18.78
N MET A 89 9.22 -7.54 17.65
CA MET A 89 8.85 -8.82 17.04
C MET A 89 9.35 -10.03 17.85
N CYS A 90 10.56 -9.98 18.42
CA CYS A 90 11.07 -11.02 19.33
C CYS A 90 10.19 -11.19 20.57
N ALA A 91 9.78 -10.09 21.21
CA ALA A 91 8.96 -10.12 22.42
C ALA A 91 7.61 -10.81 22.21
N LYS A 92 7.07 -10.71 20.99
CA LYS A 92 5.82 -11.34 20.56
C LYS A 92 6.00 -12.72 19.92
N ARG A 93 7.25 -13.22 19.82
CA ARG A 93 7.60 -14.48 19.15
C ARG A 93 7.12 -14.54 17.69
N ILE A 94 7.13 -13.40 17.00
CA ILE A 94 6.74 -13.31 15.60
C ILE A 94 7.89 -13.83 14.73
N PRO A 95 7.65 -14.71 13.74
CA PRO A 95 8.68 -15.07 12.75
C PRO A 95 9.07 -13.85 11.93
N HIS A 96 10.34 -13.43 12.02
CA HIS A 96 10.77 -12.19 11.37
C HIS A 96 12.22 -12.19 10.90
N LYS A 97 12.53 -11.22 10.02
CA LYS A 97 13.89 -10.82 9.64
C LYS A 97 14.01 -9.29 9.73
N VAL A 98 15.17 -8.79 10.13
CA VAL A 98 15.51 -7.36 10.07
C VAL A 98 16.74 -7.18 9.20
N LEU A 99 16.64 -6.33 8.18
CA LEU A 99 17.66 -6.17 7.14
C LEU A 99 18.14 -4.72 7.08
N THR A 100 19.44 -4.54 6.96
CA THR A 100 20.03 -3.23 6.66
C THR A 100 20.07 -3.00 5.15
N GLY A 101 19.68 -1.81 4.72
CA GLY A 101 19.71 -1.38 3.33
C GLY A 101 19.24 0.05 3.17
N ASP A 102 19.65 0.71 2.09
CA ASP A 102 19.12 2.02 1.75
C ASP A 102 17.63 1.89 1.41
N THR A 103 16.78 2.34 2.33
CA THR A 103 15.31 2.26 2.20
C THR A 103 14.76 3.20 1.13
N SER A 104 15.60 4.06 0.55
CA SER A 104 15.24 4.92 -0.57
C SER A 104 15.71 4.41 -1.93
N SER A 105 16.39 3.25 -1.96
CA SER A 105 16.86 2.62 -3.20
C SER A 105 16.18 1.26 -3.41
N PRO A 106 15.31 1.12 -4.44
CA PRO A 106 14.69 -0.15 -4.81
C PRO A 106 15.71 -1.24 -5.06
N ALA A 107 16.80 -0.92 -5.77
CA ALA A 107 17.88 -1.85 -6.04
C ALA A 107 18.55 -2.37 -4.75
N ALA A 108 18.77 -1.49 -3.76
CA ALA A 108 19.34 -1.89 -2.47
C ALA A 108 18.36 -2.78 -1.68
N ILE A 109 17.07 -2.45 -1.68
CA ILE A 109 16.02 -3.27 -1.06
C ILE A 109 15.96 -4.65 -1.72
N ALA A 110 15.86 -4.70 -3.05
CA ALA A 110 15.84 -5.94 -3.82
C ALA A 110 17.09 -6.80 -3.58
N ALA A 111 18.28 -6.17 -3.52
CA ALA A 111 19.51 -6.85 -3.18
C ALA A 111 19.51 -7.44 -1.75
N ALA A 112 18.98 -6.70 -0.78
CA ALA A 112 18.84 -7.16 0.60
C ALA A 112 17.89 -8.37 0.71
N LEU A 113 16.76 -8.34 0.00
CA LEU A 113 15.80 -9.45 -0.07
C LEU A 113 16.42 -10.69 -0.73
N LYS A 114 17.08 -10.51 -1.89
CA LYS A 114 17.76 -11.57 -2.63
C LYS A 114 18.86 -12.24 -1.80
N LYS A 115 19.68 -11.45 -1.10
CA LYS A 115 20.74 -11.96 -0.21
C LYS A 115 20.17 -12.88 0.89
N GLN A 116 18.93 -12.65 1.29
CA GLN A 116 18.26 -13.39 2.36
C GLN A 116 17.34 -14.51 1.84
N LYS A 117 17.40 -14.79 0.54
CA LYS A 117 16.55 -15.78 -0.14
C LYS A 117 15.06 -15.54 0.13
N ILE A 118 14.66 -14.27 0.21
CA ILE A 118 13.24 -13.88 0.29
C ILE A 118 12.72 -13.87 -1.14
N ASP A 119 11.66 -14.63 -1.38
CA ASP A 119 11.02 -14.73 -2.67
C ASP A 119 10.07 -13.55 -2.88
N SER A 120 10.43 -12.67 -3.82
CA SER A 120 9.62 -11.50 -4.16
C SER A 120 8.22 -11.89 -4.61
N GLN A 121 8.04 -13.00 -5.36
CA GLN A 121 6.73 -13.42 -5.88
C GLN A 121 5.76 -13.87 -4.78
N ARG A 122 6.28 -14.14 -3.58
CA ARG A 122 5.50 -14.49 -2.39
C ARG A 122 5.52 -13.38 -1.34
N THR A 123 5.77 -12.14 -1.77
CA THR A 123 5.93 -10.98 -0.88
C THR A 123 4.81 -9.97 -1.09
N LEU A 124 4.20 -9.51 0.02
CA LEU A 124 3.42 -8.28 0.09
C LEU A 124 4.33 -7.14 0.55
N LEU A 125 4.36 -6.04 -0.20
CA LEU A 125 5.12 -4.85 0.15
C LEU A 125 4.25 -3.85 0.92
N LEU A 126 4.77 -3.34 2.03
CA LEU A 126 4.18 -2.24 2.78
C LEU A 126 5.09 -1.02 2.68
N GLN A 127 4.52 0.10 2.25
CA GLN A 127 5.21 1.37 2.20
C GLN A 127 4.36 2.42 2.92
N VAL A 128 4.94 3.02 3.95
CA VAL A 128 4.33 4.15 4.66
C VAL A 128 5.24 5.35 4.48
N CYS A 129 4.75 6.34 3.77
CA CYS A 129 5.48 7.57 3.48
C CYS A 129 5.03 8.66 4.45
N GLN A 130 5.98 9.15 5.24
CA GLN A 130 5.85 10.33 6.10
C GLN A 130 6.96 11.30 5.75
N ASP A 131 6.63 12.59 5.61
CA ASP A 131 7.58 13.68 5.41
C ASP A 131 8.56 13.47 4.25
N ARG A 132 8.05 13.36 3.01
CA ARG A 132 8.91 13.16 1.83
C ARG A 132 9.93 14.30 1.69
N PRO A 133 11.24 13.98 1.60
CA PRO A 133 12.27 15.00 1.50
C PRO A 133 12.25 15.65 0.12
N ARG A 134 12.38 16.98 0.05
CA ARG A 134 12.63 17.67 -1.22
C ARG A 134 13.95 17.18 -1.83
N ARG A 135 13.89 16.67 -3.06
CA ARG A 135 15.07 16.25 -3.84
C ARG A 135 15.14 17.05 -5.14
N LYS A 136 16.33 17.12 -5.74
CA LYS A 136 16.45 17.58 -7.12
C LYS A 136 15.80 16.53 -8.00
N ALA A 137 14.84 16.93 -8.82
CA ALA A 137 14.13 16.07 -9.73
C ALA A 137 14.25 16.57 -11.17
N ALA A 138 13.93 15.72 -12.12
CA ALA A 138 13.96 16.06 -13.54
C ALA A 138 13.01 17.22 -13.90
N THR A 139 13.35 17.96 -14.95
CA THR A 139 12.46 18.99 -15.51
C THR A 139 11.27 18.35 -16.21
N LEU A 140 10.06 18.75 -15.83
CA LEU A 140 8.82 18.29 -16.47
C LEU A 140 8.53 19.11 -17.72
N SER A 141 8.08 18.44 -18.78
CA SER A 141 7.50 19.09 -19.95
C SER A 141 6.00 19.36 -19.77
N SER A 142 5.49 20.32 -20.53
CA SER A 142 4.04 20.51 -20.69
C SER A 142 3.45 19.29 -21.43
N PRO A 143 2.29 18.75 -21.03
CA PRO A 143 1.33 19.32 -20.08
C PRO A 143 1.47 18.86 -18.63
N THR A 144 2.35 17.89 -18.35
CA THR A 144 2.60 17.36 -17.00
C THR A 144 3.02 18.46 -16.03
N ALA A 145 3.88 19.37 -16.47
CA ALA A 145 4.29 20.54 -15.69
C ALA A 145 3.10 21.43 -15.28
N THR A 146 2.20 21.70 -16.23
CA THR A 146 0.97 22.48 -15.99
C THR A 146 0.03 21.79 -15.02
N PHE A 147 -0.15 20.47 -15.15
CA PHE A 147 -0.92 19.68 -14.20
C PHE A 147 -0.29 19.73 -12.81
N ALA A 148 1.02 19.52 -12.70
CA ALA A 148 1.75 19.54 -11.43
C ALA A 148 1.56 20.85 -10.68
N LYS A 149 1.66 22.00 -11.36
CA LYS A 149 1.38 23.33 -10.77
C LYS A 149 -0.02 23.42 -10.16
N LYS A 150 -1.03 22.89 -10.84
CA LYS A 150 -2.42 22.93 -10.37
C LYS A 150 -2.67 21.93 -9.25
N ALA A 151 -2.23 20.69 -9.43
CA ALA A 151 -2.46 19.59 -8.51
C ALA A 151 -1.73 19.77 -7.17
N MET A 152 -0.57 20.43 -7.17
CA MET A 152 0.23 20.71 -5.96
C MET A 152 -0.17 22.02 -5.25
N GLY A 153 -1.09 22.80 -5.81
CA GLY A 153 -1.52 24.09 -5.26
C GLY A 153 -0.44 25.19 -5.27
N ASP A 154 -0.58 26.21 -4.43
CA ASP A 154 0.34 27.37 -4.30
C ASP A 154 1.71 27.02 -3.68
N VAL A 155 2.11 25.75 -3.70
CA VAL A 155 3.40 25.31 -3.16
C VAL A 155 4.52 25.73 -4.11
N ALA A 156 5.45 26.55 -3.59
CA ALA A 156 6.68 26.90 -4.31
C ALA A 156 7.41 25.62 -4.77
N ASP A 157 7.72 25.57 -6.07
CA ASP A 157 8.34 24.45 -6.78
C ASP A 157 7.46 23.20 -6.97
N GLY A 158 6.13 23.34 -7.05
CA GLY A 158 5.19 22.22 -7.26
C GLY A 158 5.56 21.25 -8.39
N GLU A 159 6.15 21.74 -9.49
CA GLU A 159 6.65 20.89 -10.59
C GLU A 159 7.80 19.98 -10.16
N VAL A 160 8.77 20.51 -9.41
CA VAL A 160 9.91 19.74 -8.90
C VAL A 160 9.43 18.68 -7.91
N LEU A 161 8.43 19.04 -7.11
CA LEU A 161 7.85 18.13 -6.13
C LEU A 161 7.08 16.99 -6.80
N PHE A 162 6.29 17.28 -7.84
CA PHE A 162 5.64 16.24 -8.63
C PHE A 162 6.65 15.35 -9.35
N ALA A 163 7.73 15.91 -9.87
CA ALA A 163 8.79 15.12 -10.51
C ALA A 163 9.45 14.14 -9.53
N ALA A 164 9.73 14.59 -8.29
CA ALA A 164 10.23 13.69 -7.24
C ALA A 164 9.19 12.60 -6.87
N LEU A 165 7.90 12.94 -6.86
CA LEU A 165 6.81 11.99 -6.63
C LEU A 165 6.73 10.91 -7.72
N LEU A 166 6.96 11.31 -8.98
CA LEU A 166 7.02 10.40 -10.12
C LEU A 166 8.23 9.48 -10.04
N GLU A 167 9.41 10.00 -9.70
CA GLU A 167 10.62 9.19 -9.48
C GLU A 167 10.40 8.16 -8.35
N ASP A 168 9.79 8.58 -7.23
CA ASP A 168 9.43 7.67 -6.14
C ASP A 168 8.43 6.59 -6.58
N ALA A 169 7.45 6.93 -7.42
CA ALA A 169 6.49 5.97 -7.96
C ALA A 169 7.15 4.96 -8.91
N GLN A 170 8.11 5.40 -9.73
CA GLN A 170 8.92 4.52 -10.60
C GLN A 170 9.75 3.55 -9.76
N HIS A 171 10.35 4.04 -8.68
CA HIS A 171 11.06 3.21 -7.71
C HIS A 171 10.14 2.17 -7.05
N SER A 172 8.93 2.56 -6.66
CA SER A 172 7.93 1.64 -6.13
C SER A 172 7.46 0.61 -7.18
N PHE A 173 7.37 0.98 -8.46
CA PHE A 173 7.06 0.06 -9.55
C PHE A 173 8.16 -1.00 -9.69
N GLU A 174 9.42 -0.59 -9.79
CA GLU A 174 10.56 -1.51 -9.88
C GLU A 174 10.61 -2.52 -8.72
N LEU A 175 10.27 -2.08 -7.51
CA LEU A 175 10.26 -2.96 -6.35
C LEU A 175 9.07 -3.94 -6.35
N SER A 176 7.92 -3.51 -6.86
CA SER A 176 6.66 -4.26 -6.81
C SER A 176 6.35 -5.09 -8.05
N GLU A 177 7.08 -4.92 -9.16
CA GLU A 177 6.88 -5.66 -10.42
C GLU A 177 6.81 -7.18 -10.22
N ARG A 178 7.54 -7.70 -9.23
CA ARG A 178 7.59 -9.13 -8.90
C ARG A 178 6.96 -9.46 -7.55
N SER A 179 6.27 -8.53 -6.92
CA SER A 179 5.57 -8.75 -5.66
C SER A 179 4.11 -9.12 -5.90
N MET A 180 3.41 -9.56 -4.85
CA MET A 180 1.97 -9.81 -4.90
C MET A 180 1.13 -8.52 -4.87
N GLY A 181 1.78 -7.39 -4.62
CA GLY A 181 1.13 -6.10 -4.44
C GLY A 181 1.95 -5.14 -3.58
N LEU A 182 1.51 -3.88 -3.58
CA LEU A 182 2.07 -2.80 -2.80
C LEU A 182 0.96 -2.08 -2.04
N CYS A 183 0.90 -2.26 -0.72
CA CYS A 183 0.07 -1.42 0.13
C CYS A 183 0.84 -0.13 0.43
N LEU A 184 0.33 1.00 -0.06
CA LEU A 184 0.91 2.32 0.13
C LEU A 184 -0.01 3.17 1.00
N ALA A 185 0.57 3.74 2.06
CA ALA A 185 -0.05 4.82 2.83
C ALA A 185 0.80 6.08 2.73
N GLU A 186 0.18 7.17 2.26
CA GLU A 186 0.75 8.52 2.32
C GLU A 186 0.16 9.24 3.52
N VAL A 187 0.99 9.70 4.46
CA VAL A 187 0.53 10.45 5.63
C VAL A 187 0.97 11.91 5.48
N GLN A 188 0.00 12.82 5.43
CA GLN A 188 0.24 14.26 5.31
C GLN A 188 0.46 14.88 6.70
N SER A 189 1.58 15.60 6.87
CA SER A 189 1.84 16.36 8.09
C SER A 189 1.28 17.79 7.98
N HIS A 190 0.33 18.16 8.84
CA HIS A 190 -0.18 19.55 8.93
C HIS A 190 0.84 20.57 9.47
N SER A 191 1.95 20.10 10.04
CA SER A 191 3.07 20.96 10.45
C SER A 191 4.08 21.10 9.33
N SER A 192 3.73 21.82 8.27
CA SER A 192 4.64 22.13 7.17
C SER A 192 5.76 23.08 7.66
N GLY A 193 6.88 22.52 8.09
CA GLY A 193 8.15 23.23 7.97
C GLY A 193 8.47 23.44 6.48
N PRO A 194 9.35 24.40 6.12
CA PRO A 194 9.71 24.68 4.72
C PRO A 194 10.34 23.49 3.94
N SER A 195 10.55 22.35 4.61
CA SER A 195 11.22 21.15 4.10
C SER A 195 10.31 19.93 3.90
N THR A 196 9.02 20.00 4.25
CA THR A 196 8.13 18.82 4.26
C THR A 196 7.10 18.90 3.13
N LEU A 197 7.01 17.85 2.32
CA LEU A 197 6.12 17.75 1.17
C LEU A 197 4.73 17.25 1.57
N VAL A 198 3.68 17.96 1.14
CA VAL A 198 2.32 17.42 1.06
C VAL A 198 2.14 16.91 -0.37
N ALA A 199 1.80 15.63 -0.53
CA ALA A 199 1.48 15.03 -1.82
C ALA A 199 -0.04 14.85 -1.91
N PRO A 200 -0.77 15.73 -2.63
CA PRO A 200 -2.22 15.61 -2.77
C PRO A 200 -2.59 14.28 -3.43
N PRO A 201 -3.70 13.63 -3.02
CA PRO A 201 -4.08 12.31 -3.55
C PRO A 201 -4.15 12.26 -5.08
N VAL A 202 -4.68 13.32 -5.71
CA VAL A 202 -4.76 13.45 -7.18
C VAL A 202 -3.38 13.45 -7.83
N ALA A 203 -2.38 14.10 -7.23
CA ALA A 203 -1.01 14.13 -7.73
C ALA A 203 -0.33 12.76 -7.59
N LEU A 204 -0.51 12.11 -6.43
CA LEU A 204 0.04 10.78 -6.17
C LEU A 204 -0.59 9.70 -7.06
N ALA A 205 -1.90 9.76 -7.32
CA ALA A 205 -2.57 8.85 -8.24
C ALA A 205 -2.05 9.02 -9.68
N MET A 206 -1.87 10.27 -10.15
CA MET A 206 -1.32 10.53 -11.49
C MET A 206 0.14 10.07 -11.60
N ALA A 207 0.99 10.39 -10.62
CA ALA A 207 2.39 9.95 -10.60
C ALA A 207 2.51 8.42 -10.59
N SER A 208 1.66 7.73 -9.82
CA SER A 208 1.58 6.27 -9.79
C SER A 208 1.23 5.70 -11.16
N ALA A 209 0.18 6.23 -11.82
CA ALA A 209 -0.25 5.77 -13.13
C ALA A 209 0.79 6.02 -14.24
N MET A 210 1.52 7.13 -14.16
CA MET A 210 2.64 7.43 -15.06
C MET A 210 3.82 6.46 -14.87
N ALA A 211 4.00 5.93 -13.66
CA ALA A 211 4.97 4.88 -13.35
C ALA A 211 4.48 3.46 -13.67
N GLY A 212 3.20 3.27 -14.03
CA GLY A 212 2.61 1.95 -14.27
C GLY A 212 2.01 1.28 -13.04
N LEU A 213 1.80 2.02 -11.95
CA LEU A 213 1.13 1.56 -10.74
C LEU A 213 -0.32 2.01 -10.70
N PHE A 214 -1.24 1.07 -10.57
CA PHE A 214 -2.68 1.35 -10.51
C PHE A 214 -3.30 0.74 -9.26
N PRO A 215 -4.32 1.38 -8.67
CA PRO A 215 -5.12 0.73 -7.65
C PRO A 215 -5.66 -0.61 -8.15
N GLN A 216 -5.50 -1.67 -7.35
CA GLN A 216 -6.10 -2.97 -7.65
C GLN A 216 -7.62 -2.83 -7.83
N ASP A 217 -8.21 -2.02 -6.96
CA ASP A 217 -9.57 -1.51 -7.08
C ASP A 217 -9.58 -0.03 -6.68
N VAL A 218 -10.08 0.82 -7.57
CA VAL A 218 -10.22 2.28 -7.34
C VAL A 218 -11.15 2.59 -6.17
N LYS A 219 -11.97 1.61 -5.77
CA LYS A 219 -12.84 1.65 -4.59
C LYS A 219 -12.07 1.44 -3.29
N LEU A 220 -10.91 0.79 -3.33
CA LEU A 220 -10.05 0.56 -2.16
C LEU A 220 -9.03 1.68 -1.94
N ALA A 221 -8.85 2.58 -2.92
CA ALA A 221 -8.07 3.79 -2.75
C ALA A 221 -8.90 4.84 -1.99
N GLN A 222 -8.51 5.12 -0.74
CA GLN A 222 -9.32 5.89 0.22
C GLN A 222 -8.50 7.05 0.83
N PRO A 223 -8.91 8.31 0.60
CA PRO A 223 -8.40 9.47 1.34
C PRO A 223 -9.11 9.63 2.69
N TYR A 224 -8.39 10.10 3.69
CA TYR A 224 -8.86 10.33 5.06
C TYR A 224 -8.50 11.75 5.51
N PRO A 225 -9.46 12.55 6.03
CA PRO A 225 -10.88 12.27 6.03
C PRO A 225 -11.42 12.15 4.60
N MET A 226 -12.46 11.32 4.41
CA MET A 226 -13.13 11.17 3.11
C MET A 226 -13.76 12.48 2.61
N ARG A 227 -13.93 13.47 3.50
CA ARG A 227 -14.63 14.73 3.26
C ARG A 227 -14.13 15.83 4.19
N ASP A 228 -13.46 16.81 3.63
CA ASP A 228 -13.65 18.20 4.02
C ASP A 228 -13.88 19.05 2.75
N GLU A 229 -14.42 20.25 2.93
CA GLU A 229 -14.69 21.19 1.83
C GLU A 229 -13.40 21.78 1.23
N ALA A 230 -12.25 21.60 1.91
CA ALA A 230 -10.94 22.11 1.51
C ALA A 230 -10.17 21.16 0.60
N GLY A 231 -10.55 19.87 0.56
CA GLY A 231 -9.78 18.81 -0.10
C GLY A 231 -8.55 18.35 0.69
N ASP A 232 -8.48 18.65 2.00
CA ASP A 232 -7.35 18.22 2.83
C ASP A 232 -7.48 16.71 3.15
N CYS A 233 -6.34 16.03 3.16
CA CYS A 233 -6.28 14.58 3.28
C CYS A 233 -5.13 14.17 4.20
N ASP A 234 -5.38 14.00 5.50
CA ASP A 234 -4.44 13.49 6.48
C ASP A 234 -3.72 12.21 6.05
N VAL A 235 -4.44 11.25 5.47
CA VAL A 235 -3.87 9.96 5.05
C VAL A 235 -4.52 9.48 3.75
N PHE A 236 -3.73 9.04 2.79
CA PHE A 236 -4.23 8.37 1.58
C PHE A 236 -3.70 6.93 1.52
N CYS A 237 -4.62 5.97 1.61
CA CYS A 237 -4.31 4.54 1.59
C CYS A 237 -4.76 3.91 0.28
N GLN A 238 -3.91 3.08 -0.31
CA GLN A 238 -4.22 2.35 -1.54
C GLN A 238 -3.44 1.04 -1.65
N VAL A 239 -4.01 0.09 -2.38
CA VAL A 239 -3.34 -1.14 -2.81
C VAL A 239 -3.02 -0.99 -4.28
N LEU A 240 -1.73 -0.88 -4.60
CA LEU A 240 -1.22 -0.68 -5.94
C LEU A 240 -0.75 -2.01 -6.52
N THR A 241 -1.04 -2.19 -7.81
CA THR A 241 -0.60 -3.32 -8.62
C THR A 241 0.16 -2.78 -9.84
N PRO A 242 1.34 -3.32 -10.17
CA PRO A 242 2.03 -2.99 -11.40
C PRO A 242 1.22 -3.47 -12.60
N ARG A 243 1.15 -2.64 -13.65
CA ARG A 243 0.56 -2.99 -14.94
C ARG A 243 1.64 -2.91 -16.02
N ASN A 244 1.45 -3.66 -17.11
CA ASN A 244 2.29 -3.60 -18.30
C ASN A 244 2.03 -2.35 -19.17
N PHE A 245 1.26 -1.40 -18.65
CA PHE A 245 0.97 -0.13 -19.31
C PHE A 245 1.11 1.01 -18.31
N ARG A 246 1.30 2.22 -18.84
CA ARG A 246 1.28 3.46 -18.06
C ARG A 246 0.31 4.46 -18.68
N VAL A 247 -0.20 5.38 -17.87
CA VAL A 247 -1.05 6.47 -18.34
C VAL A 247 -0.34 7.80 -18.12
N ARG A 248 -0.27 8.59 -19.19
CA ARG A 248 0.23 9.97 -19.16
C ARG A 248 -0.76 10.91 -19.86
N PHE A 249 -0.48 12.20 -19.85
CA PHE A 249 -1.23 13.12 -20.68
C PHE A 249 -0.91 12.91 -22.17
N ALA A 250 -1.94 13.02 -23.01
CA ALA A 250 -1.79 13.00 -24.46
C ALA A 250 -1.18 14.33 -24.94
N VAL A 251 -0.26 14.26 -25.88
CA VAL A 251 0.48 15.41 -26.43
C VAL A 251 0.32 15.50 -27.94
N PRO A 252 0.53 16.68 -28.56
CA PRO A 252 0.42 16.83 -30.02
C PRO A 252 1.29 15.85 -30.82
N ASP A 253 2.44 15.45 -30.28
CA ASP A 253 3.34 14.47 -30.92
C ASP A 253 2.72 13.07 -31.03
N ASP A 254 1.68 12.76 -30.24
CA ASP A 254 0.94 11.50 -30.32
C ASP A 254 0.01 11.44 -31.54
N LEU A 255 -0.24 12.56 -32.24
CA LEU A 255 -1.23 12.65 -33.31
C LEU A 255 -1.18 11.50 -34.35
N PRO A 256 -0.01 11.06 -34.84
CA PRO A 256 0.04 9.93 -35.76
C PRO A 256 -0.57 8.64 -35.18
N ALA A 257 -0.29 8.33 -33.91
CA ALA A 257 -0.88 7.17 -33.24
C ALA A 257 -2.37 7.36 -32.97
N LEU A 258 -2.78 8.58 -32.62
CA LEU A 258 -4.18 8.92 -32.37
C LEU A 258 -5.05 8.82 -33.63
N GLU A 259 -4.51 9.20 -34.79
CA GLU A 259 -5.18 9.00 -36.08
C GLU A 259 -5.45 7.53 -36.33
N VAL A 260 -4.46 6.65 -36.11
CA VAL A 260 -4.63 5.20 -36.25
C VAL A 260 -5.73 4.67 -35.32
N LEU A 261 -5.74 5.10 -34.05
CA LEU A 261 -6.78 4.71 -33.08
C LEU A 261 -8.18 5.20 -33.52
N GLU A 262 -8.28 6.42 -34.03
CA GLU A 262 -9.52 6.99 -34.56
C GLU A 262 -10.01 6.21 -35.79
N GLU A 263 -9.10 5.79 -36.67
CA GLU A 263 -9.42 5.00 -37.85
C GLU A 263 -9.96 3.60 -37.52
N MET A 264 -9.39 2.96 -36.48
CA MET A 264 -9.84 1.67 -35.96
C MET A 264 -11.19 1.78 -35.25
N ALA A 265 -11.42 2.85 -34.49
CA ALA A 265 -12.62 3.01 -33.69
C ALA A 265 -13.87 3.39 -34.51
N TRP A 266 -13.70 4.14 -35.61
CA TRP A 266 -14.83 4.73 -36.32
C TRP A 266 -14.82 4.51 -37.84
N LYS A 267 -16.02 4.37 -38.39
CA LYS A 267 -16.29 4.45 -39.84
C LYS A 267 -15.81 5.81 -40.38
N LYS A 268 -15.33 5.84 -41.63
CA LYS A 268 -14.70 7.04 -42.25
C LYS A 268 -15.45 8.36 -42.06
N HIS A 269 -16.78 8.35 -42.16
CA HIS A 269 -17.61 9.55 -42.02
C HIS A 269 -17.84 9.99 -40.56
N MET A 270 -17.59 9.11 -39.58
CA MET A 270 -17.77 9.41 -38.15
C MET A 270 -16.47 9.89 -37.48
N ARG A 271 -15.32 9.74 -38.14
CA ARG A 271 -14.01 10.08 -37.58
C ARG A 271 -13.88 11.59 -37.31
N THR A 272 -13.20 11.95 -36.23
CA THR A 272 -12.73 13.33 -36.01
C THR A 272 -11.49 13.59 -36.86
N PRO A 273 -11.44 14.68 -37.65
CA PRO A 273 -10.27 14.99 -38.47
C PRO A 273 -9.08 15.38 -37.59
N ARG A 274 -7.85 15.26 -38.14
CA ARG A 274 -6.59 15.60 -37.46
C ARG A 274 -6.63 16.94 -36.73
N GLU A 275 -7.17 17.98 -37.38
CA GLU A 275 -7.27 19.31 -36.80
C GLU A 275 -8.16 19.32 -35.54
N GLY A 276 -9.28 18.59 -35.56
CA GLY A 276 -10.14 18.42 -34.39
C GLY A 276 -9.45 17.69 -33.25
N LEU A 277 -8.68 16.63 -33.56
CA LEU A 277 -7.87 15.92 -32.57
C LEU A 277 -6.81 16.85 -31.95
N LEU A 278 -6.08 17.61 -32.79
CA LEU A 278 -5.09 18.58 -32.32
C LEU A 278 -5.73 19.65 -31.43
N LYS A 279 -6.89 20.18 -31.80
CA LYS A 279 -7.63 21.17 -31.01
C LYS A 279 -8.01 20.61 -29.63
N ARG A 280 -8.47 19.36 -29.54
CA ARG A 280 -8.73 18.73 -28.23
C ARG A 280 -7.49 18.74 -27.34
N LEU A 281 -6.34 18.33 -27.87
CA LEU A 281 -5.07 18.28 -27.13
C LEU A 281 -4.58 19.67 -26.71
N GLN A 282 -4.77 20.69 -27.56
CA GLN A 282 -4.33 22.06 -27.28
C GLN A 282 -5.26 22.80 -26.32
N THR A 283 -6.57 22.56 -26.40
CA THR A 283 -7.58 23.26 -25.60
C THR A 283 -7.63 22.74 -24.17
N SER A 284 -7.51 21.43 -23.96
CA SER A 284 -7.60 20.80 -22.63
C SER A 284 -6.37 19.91 -22.32
N PRO A 285 -5.14 20.46 -22.35
CA PRO A 285 -3.91 19.67 -22.37
C PRO A 285 -3.68 18.81 -21.12
N THR A 286 -4.23 19.20 -19.97
CA THR A 286 -4.07 18.47 -18.68
C THR A 286 -5.21 17.50 -18.37
N THR A 287 -6.10 17.21 -19.34
CA THR A 287 -7.24 16.32 -19.10
C THR A 287 -7.36 15.20 -20.13
N ASN A 288 -6.63 15.26 -21.24
CA ASN A 288 -6.57 14.16 -22.21
C ASN A 288 -5.51 13.14 -21.80
N PHE A 289 -5.86 11.85 -21.79
CA PHE A 289 -4.97 10.77 -21.35
C PHE A 289 -4.57 9.88 -22.52
N ALA A 290 -3.28 9.58 -22.61
CA ALA A 290 -2.73 8.54 -23.48
C ALA A 290 -2.23 7.38 -22.60
N LEU A 291 -2.61 6.16 -22.99
CA LEU A 291 -2.11 4.93 -22.38
C LEU A 291 -1.06 4.32 -23.30
N GLU A 292 0.11 4.05 -22.73
CA GLU A 292 1.24 3.47 -23.42
C GLU A 292 1.49 2.02 -22.99
N VAL A 293 1.71 1.14 -23.96
CA VAL A 293 2.23 -0.22 -23.78
C VAL A 293 3.57 -0.26 -24.51
N ASP A 294 4.63 -0.70 -23.83
CA ASP A 294 6.00 -0.75 -24.39
C ASP A 294 6.49 0.56 -25.03
N GLY A 295 6.00 1.71 -24.52
CA GLY A 295 6.35 3.04 -25.01
C GLY A 295 5.55 3.52 -26.23
N GLU A 296 4.61 2.72 -26.73
CA GLU A 296 3.72 3.10 -27.83
C GLU A 296 2.33 3.44 -27.32
N VAL A 297 1.72 4.51 -27.85
CA VAL A 297 0.33 4.87 -27.51
C VAL A 297 -0.63 3.82 -28.07
N ARG A 298 -1.28 3.07 -27.18
CA ARG A 298 -2.24 2.01 -27.53
C ARG A 298 -3.68 2.32 -27.13
N ALA A 299 -3.91 3.34 -26.32
CA ALA A 299 -5.26 3.86 -26.10
C ALA A 299 -5.23 5.36 -25.76
N VAL A 300 -6.35 6.04 -25.99
CA VAL A 300 -6.54 7.46 -25.68
C VAL A 300 -7.92 7.67 -25.07
N LEU A 301 -8.00 8.58 -24.10
CA LEU A 301 -9.25 9.10 -23.57
C LEU A 301 -9.20 10.63 -23.67
N TYR A 302 -10.05 11.18 -24.53
CA TYR A 302 -10.24 12.62 -24.67
C TYR A 302 -11.23 13.13 -23.63
N THR A 303 -10.87 14.21 -22.95
CA THR A 303 -11.76 14.85 -21.97
C THR A 303 -11.59 16.37 -21.96
N GLN A 304 -12.56 17.07 -21.38
CA GLN A 304 -12.47 18.49 -21.11
C GLN A 304 -13.22 18.88 -19.83
N ARG A 305 -12.95 20.07 -19.32
CA ARG A 305 -13.73 20.68 -18.22
C ARG A 305 -14.86 21.54 -18.78
N ILE A 306 -16.06 21.46 -18.21
CA ILE A 306 -17.25 22.27 -18.55
C ILE A 306 -17.93 22.79 -17.28
N ARG A 307 -18.88 23.72 -17.39
CA ARG A 307 -19.52 24.33 -16.20
C ARG A 307 -20.53 23.40 -15.55
N LYS A 308 -21.35 22.74 -16.35
CA LYS A 308 -22.42 21.84 -15.89
C LYS A 308 -22.75 20.79 -16.95
N PRO A 309 -23.34 19.63 -16.60
CA PRO A 309 -23.60 18.57 -17.56
C PRO A 309 -24.53 19.00 -18.71
N GLU A 310 -25.42 19.96 -18.49
CA GLU A 310 -26.38 20.44 -19.51
C GLU A 310 -25.72 21.28 -20.60
N ASP A 311 -24.48 21.72 -20.44
CA ASP A 311 -23.79 22.47 -21.50
C ASP A 311 -23.59 21.62 -22.77
N VAL A 312 -23.63 20.29 -22.65
CA VAL A 312 -23.51 19.35 -23.77
C VAL A 312 -24.65 19.48 -24.79
N TYR A 313 -25.83 19.98 -24.39
CA TYR A 313 -26.97 20.18 -25.30
C TYR A 313 -26.71 21.23 -26.38
N ARG A 314 -25.68 22.07 -26.21
CA ARG A 314 -25.27 23.09 -27.18
C ARG A 314 -24.04 22.71 -27.99
N GLN A 315 -23.50 21.51 -27.74
CA GLN A 315 -22.26 21.04 -28.34
C GLN A 315 -22.54 20.08 -29.50
N LYS A 316 -21.56 19.99 -30.40
CA LYS A 316 -21.45 18.93 -31.40
C LYS A 316 -20.10 18.24 -31.23
N LEU A 317 -20.03 16.93 -31.45
CA LEU A 317 -18.81 16.14 -31.19
C LEU A 317 -17.57 16.69 -31.91
N GLN A 318 -17.72 17.17 -33.16
CA GLN A 318 -16.62 17.68 -33.97
C GLN A 318 -16.07 19.03 -33.47
N GLN A 319 -16.88 19.81 -32.75
CA GLN A 319 -16.54 21.15 -32.22
C GLN A 319 -16.58 21.19 -30.69
N VAL A 320 -16.59 20.01 -30.05
CA VAL A 320 -16.82 19.86 -28.60
C VAL A 320 -15.84 20.69 -27.75
N PHE A 321 -14.63 20.92 -28.26
CA PHE A 321 -13.57 21.71 -27.62
C PHE A 321 -13.96 23.18 -27.40
N GLU A 322 -14.91 23.74 -28.14
CA GLU A 322 -15.41 25.11 -27.93
C GLU A 322 -16.16 25.26 -26.59
N GLY A 323 -16.66 24.15 -26.06
CA GLY A 323 -17.34 24.11 -24.77
C GLY A 323 -16.40 24.09 -23.56
N HIS A 324 -15.09 23.99 -23.75
CA HIS A 324 -14.14 23.91 -22.65
C HIS A 324 -14.15 25.18 -21.79
N VAL A 325 -14.18 24.99 -20.48
CA VAL A 325 -14.01 26.03 -19.48
C VAL A 325 -12.91 25.60 -18.53
N GLU A 326 -11.80 26.35 -18.51
CA GLU A 326 -10.71 26.10 -17.59
C GLU A 326 -11.23 26.10 -16.13
N GLY A 327 -10.90 25.04 -15.39
CA GLY A 327 -11.35 24.87 -14.00
C GLY A 327 -12.86 24.60 -13.81
N GLY A 328 -13.65 24.45 -14.89
CA GLY A 328 -15.10 24.18 -14.77
C GLY A 328 -15.36 22.85 -14.05
N PRO A 329 -16.31 22.77 -13.09
CA PRO A 329 -16.38 21.68 -12.11
C PRO A 329 -16.77 20.31 -12.68
N VAL A 330 -17.22 20.22 -13.93
CA VAL A 330 -17.61 18.96 -14.56
C VAL A 330 -16.54 18.48 -15.52
N LEU A 331 -16.08 17.23 -15.37
CA LEU A 331 -15.23 16.56 -16.37
C LEU A 331 -16.11 15.89 -17.42
N GLN A 332 -16.02 16.32 -18.66
CA GLN A 332 -16.70 15.68 -19.79
C GLN A 332 -15.77 14.68 -20.46
N LEU A 333 -16.13 13.40 -20.45
CA LEU A 333 -15.51 12.38 -21.29
C LEU A 333 -16.05 12.53 -22.71
N ILE A 334 -15.15 12.67 -23.69
CA ILE A 334 -15.49 12.97 -25.08
C ILE A 334 -15.46 11.71 -25.93
N ALA A 335 -14.35 10.96 -25.88
CA ALA A 335 -14.18 9.71 -26.62
C ALA A 335 -13.08 8.86 -26.00
N ILE A 336 -13.25 7.54 -26.02
CA ILE A 336 -12.25 6.55 -25.61
C ILE A 336 -11.98 5.65 -26.81
N HIS A 337 -10.71 5.52 -27.17
CA HIS A 337 -10.26 4.62 -28.24
C HIS A 337 -9.14 3.74 -27.73
N ALA A 338 -9.18 2.46 -28.07
CA ALA A 338 -8.16 1.49 -27.70
C ALA A 338 -7.82 0.63 -28.92
N HIS A 339 -6.55 0.29 -29.05
CA HIS A 339 -6.04 -0.61 -30.06
C HIS A 339 -6.63 -2.00 -29.86
N THR A 340 -6.98 -2.69 -30.95
CA THR A 340 -7.67 -3.99 -30.92
C THR A 340 -6.83 -5.12 -30.32
N ASP A 341 -5.51 -5.05 -30.48
CA ASP A 341 -4.55 -6.06 -29.98
C ASP A 341 -4.52 -6.19 -28.45
N HIS A 342 -5.02 -5.19 -27.71
CA HIS A 342 -5.02 -5.20 -26.25
C HIS A 342 -6.44 -4.93 -25.75
N ARG A 343 -7.17 -6.01 -25.42
CA ARG A 343 -8.53 -5.90 -24.88
C ARG A 343 -8.52 -5.28 -23.48
N GLY A 344 -9.51 -4.45 -23.17
CA GLY A 344 -9.71 -3.86 -21.83
C GLY A 344 -9.00 -2.53 -21.55
N LEU A 345 -8.10 -2.05 -22.41
CA LEU A 345 -7.38 -0.78 -22.17
C LEU A 345 -8.32 0.42 -22.02
N GLY A 346 -9.42 0.46 -22.79
CA GLY A 346 -10.43 1.51 -22.65
C GLY A 346 -11.14 1.50 -21.29
N THR A 347 -11.37 0.31 -20.72
CA THR A 347 -11.94 0.13 -19.38
C THR A 347 -10.99 0.65 -18.31
N GLU A 348 -9.71 0.31 -18.42
CA GLU A 348 -8.66 0.78 -17.51
C GLU A 348 -8.53 2.31 -17.55
N LEU A 349 -8.47 2.91 -18.75
CA LEU A 349 -8.44 4.37 -18.91
C LEU A 349 -9.64 5.08 -18.29
N ARG A 350 -10.86 4.57 -18.54
CA ARG A 350 -12.07 5.12 -17.94
C ARG A 350 -12.04 5.01 -16.42
N SER A 351 -11.69 3.83 -15.90
CA SER A 351 -11.59 3.58 -14.46
C SER A 351 -10.62 4.56 -13.80
N PHE A 352 -9.44 4.72 -14.41
CA PHE A 352 -8.43 5.66 -13.94
C PHE A 352 -8.90 7.12 -13.99
N ALA A 353 -9.54 7.57 -15.08
CA ALA A 353 -10.04 8.94 -15.17
C ALA A 353 -11.12 9.24 -14.11
N LEU A 354 -12.01 8.28 -13.84
CA LEU A 354 -13.02 8.41 -12.78
C LEU A 354 -12.37 8.41 -11.38
N HIS A 355 -11.33 7.61 -11.18
CA HIS A 355 -10.54 7.62 -9.96
C HIS A 355 -9.85 8.97 -9.72
N LEU A 356 -9.20 9.52 -10.75
CA LEU A 356 -8.57 10.84 -10.67
C LEU A 356 -9.62 11.93 -10.38
N ALA A 357 -10.77 11.88 -11.06
CA ALA A 357 -11.88 12.81 -10.83
C ALA A 357 -12.51 12.69 -9.44
N ARG A 358 -12.49 11.50 -8.83
CA ARG A 358 -12.91 11.30 -7.43
C ARG A 358 -11.99 12.03 -6.45
N LEU A 359 -10.68 12.00 -6.73
CA LEU A 359 -9.64 12.58 -5.87
C LEU A 359 -9.42 14.07 -6.08
N ASP A 360 -9.78 14.61 -7.25
CA ASP A 360 -9.62 16.02 -7.56
C ASP A 360 -10.70 16.87 -6.84
N PRO A 361 -10.32 17.78 -5.93
CA PRO A 361 -11.29 18.59 -5.19
C PRO A 361 -12.09 19.52 -6.10
N THR A 362 -11.54 19.91 -7.25
CA THR A 362 -12.18 20.83 -8.20
C THR A 362 -13.26 20.16 -9.06
N ILE A 363 -13.36 18.83 -9.05
CA ILE A 363 -14.32 18.09 -9.89
C ILE A 363 -15.55 17.69 -9.06
N GLU A 364 -16.73 18.16 -9.41
CA GLU A 364 -17.98 17.80 -8.73
C GLU A 364 -18.65 16.57 -9.33
N SER A 365 -18.60 16.44 -10.66
CA SER A 365 -19.16 15.29 -11.37
C SER A 365 -18.45 15.05 -12.70
N VAL A 366 -18.69 13.88 -13.28
CA VAL A 366 -18.19 13.51 -14.60
C VAL A 366 -19.39 13.22 -15.50
N CYS A 367 -19.42 13.74 -16.72
CA CYS A 367 -20.44 13.42 -17.70
C CYS A 367 -19.83 12.89 -18.99
N ALA A 368 -20.66 12.27 -19.83
CA ALA A 368 -20.30 11.95 -21.20
C ALA A 368 -21.56 11.99 -22.07
N VAL A 369 -21.39 12.27 -23.35
CA VAL A 369 -22.44 11.99 -24.34
C VAL A 369 -22.01 10.75 -25.10
N THR A 370 -22.63 9.62 -24.77
CA THR A 370 -22.36 8.33 -25.40
C THR A 370 -23.36 8.06 -26.52
N LEU A 371 -23.30 6.88 -27.13
CA LEU A 371 -24.23 6.46 -28.19
C LEU A 371 -24.79 5.07 -27.91
N CYS A 372 -25.86 4.70 -28.60
CA CYS A 372 -26.39 3.34 -28.56
C CYS A 372 -25.71 2.51 -29.64
N HIS A 373 -25.24 1.32 -29.28
CA HIS A 373 -24.66 0.37 -30.23
C HIS A 373 -25.74 -0.38 -31.00
N ASP A 374 -26.78 -0.84 -30.32
CA ASP A 374 -27.72 -1.82 -30.87
C ASP A 374 -29.06 -1.21 -31.31
N TYR A 375 -29.19 0.13 -31.26
CA TYR A 375 -30.42 0.85 -31.60
C TYR A 375 -30.89 0.58 -33.03
N ALA A 376 -30.03 0.79 -34.03
CA ALA A 376 -30.41 0.64 -35.43
C ALA A 376 -30.86 -0.79 -35.78
N SER A 377 -30.23 -1.80 -35.15
CA SER A 377 -30.60 -3.21 -35.30
C SER A 377 -31.83 -3.64 -34.49
N SER A 378 -32.25 -2.86 -33.48
CA SER A 378 -33.35 -3.22 -32.59
C SER A 378 -34.74 -3.17 -33.24
N GLY A 379 -34.87 -2.46 -34.37
CA GLY A 379 -36.16 -2.18 -35.01
C GLY A 379 -37.03 -1.14 -34.29
N VAL A 380 -36.58 -0.59 -33.15
CA VAL A 380 -37.28 0.48 -32.43
C VAL A 380 -37.10 1.80 -33.17
N LYS A 381 -38.21 2.48 -33.51
CA LYS A 381 -38.16 3.73 -34.32
C LYS A 381 -37.83 4.99 -33.52
N ASN A 382 -38.03 4.94 -32.20
CA ASN A 382 -37.89 6.08 -31.31
C ASN A 382 -36.76 5.82 -30.30
N MET A 383 -35.72 6.67 -30.33
CA MET A 383 -34.55 6.54 -29.48
C MET A 383 -34.91 6.60 -27.98
N GLN A 384 -35.86 7.45 -27.58
CA GLN A 384 -36.26 7.56 -26.17
C GLN A 384 -36.89 6.26 -25.70
N GLN A 385 -37.78 5.68 -26.50
CA GLN A 385 -38.38 4.38 -26.21
C GLN A 385 -37.31 3.28 -26.08
N TYR A 386 -36.29 3.29 -26.94
CA TYR A 386 -35.20 2.32 -26.88
C TYR A 386 -34.36 2.46 -25.59
N VAL A 387 -33.99 3.68 -25.22
CA VAL A 387 -33.25 3.95 -23.98
C VAL A 387 -34.10 3.59 -22.74
N ASP A 388 -35.41 3.88 -22.75
CA ASP A 388 -36.31 3.48 -21.66
C ASP A 388 -36.41 1.96 -21.54
N MET A 389 -36.43 1.25 -22.68
CA MET A 389 -36.36 -0.22 -22.72
C MET A 389 -35.03 -0.74 -22.19
N HIS A 390 -33.93 -0.01 -22.36
CA HIS A 390 -32.65 -0.37 -21.75
C HIS A 390 -32.71 -0.20 -20.22
N LEU A 391 -33.20 0.95 -19.76
CA LEU A 391 -33.27 1.29 -18.33
C LEU A 391 -34.22 0.37 -17.54
N ASN A 392 -35.24 -0.18 -18.18
CA ASN A 392 -36.14 -1.16 -17.56
C ASN A 392 -35.72 -2.62 -17.78
N GLY A 393 -34.55 -2.85 -18.38
CA GLY A 393 -33.97 -4.19 -18.58
C GLY A 393 -34.60 -5.02 -19.70
N ARG A 394 -35.44 -4.44 -20.57
CA ARG A 394 -36.03 -5.14 -21.72
C ARG A 394 -35.07 -5.27 -22.90
N VAL A 395 -34.12 -4.35 -23.03
CA VAL A 395 -32.99 -4.46 -23.98
C VAL A 395 -31.68 -4.18 -23.27
N ASN A 396 -30.60 -4.71 -23.80
CA ASN A 396 -29.26 -4.57 -23.23
C ASN A 396 -28.33 -3.94 -24.28
N ASP A 397 -28.34 -2.61 -24.37
CA ASP A 397 -27.42 -1.91 -25.26
C ASP A 397 -25.99 -2.00 -24.71
N ARG A 398 -25.06 -2.51 -25.52
CA ARG A 398 -23.69 -2.79 -25.09
C ARG A 398 -22.95 -1.56 -24.55
N ILE A 399 -23.10 -0.40 -25.22
CA ILE A 399 -22.37 0.82 -24.84
C ILE A 399 -23.01 1.46 -23.61
N LEU A 400 -24.35 1.52 -23.53
CA LEU A 400 -25.00 2.03 -22.33
C LEU A 400 -24.67 1.17 -21.11
N THR A 401 -24.69 -0.16 -21.26
CA THR A 401 -24.32 -1.11 -20.21
C THR A 401 -22.87 -0.98 -19.77
N PHE A 402 -21.94 -0.75 -20.71
CA PHE A 402 -20.55 -0.45 -20.39
C PHE A 402 -20.48 0.69 -19.36
N HIS A 403 -21.23 1.78 -19.55
CA HIS A 403 -21.23 2.92 -18.64
C HIS A 403 -22.03 2.69 -17.35
N THR A 404 -23.26 2.18 -17.45
CA THR A 404 -24.18 2.05 -16.30
C THR A 404 -23.73 0.98 -15.30
N SER A 405 -23.10 -0.10 -15.77
CA SER A 405 -22.48 -1.11 -14.90
C SER A 405 -21.36 -0.56 -14.01
N TYR A 406 -20.77 0.58 -14.40
CA TYR A 406 -19.73 1.29 -13.65
C TYR A 406 -20.26 2.52 -12.91
N GLY A 407 -21.57 2.56 -12.64
CA GLY A 407 -22.20 3.59 -11.82
C GLY A 407 -22.64 4.85 -12.57
N ALA A 408 -22.61 4.86 -13.91
CA ALA A 408 -23.21 5.96 -14.67
C ALA A 408 -24.73 5.94 -14.55
N LYS A 409 -25.34 7.13 -14.46
CA LYS A 409 -26.78 7.32 -14.61
C LYS A 409 -27.06 7.94 -15.97
N VAL A 410 -28.04 7.40 -16.69
CA VAL A 410 -28.57 8.03 -17.91
C VAL A 410 -29.43 9.22 -17.50
N LEU A 411 -29.16 10.40 -18.07
CA LEU A 411 -29.88 11.64 -17.78
C LEU A 411 -30.87 12.02 -18.87
N GLY A 412 -30.58 11.70 -20.14
CA GLY A 412 -31.46 12.03 -21.26
C GLY A 412 -30.78 11.96 -22.62
N LEU A 413 -31.54 12.23 -23.67
CA LEU A 413 -31.05 12.26 -25.05
C LEU A 413 -30.50 13.63 -25.44
N VAL A 414 -29.46 13.66 -26.28
CA VAL A 414 -28.84 14.88 -26.83
C VAL A 414 -28.99 14.88 -28.35
N PRO A 415 -30.11 15.40 -28.90
CA PRO A 415 -30.35 15.40 -30.34
C PRO A 415 -29.34 16.28 -31.10
N GLY A 416 -28.88 15.80 -32.25
CA GLY A 416 -27.97 16.55 -33.13
C GLY A 416 -26.52 16.64 -32.63
N TYR A 417 -26.15 15.90 -31.57
CA TYR A 417 -24.80 15.90 -31.01
C TYR A 417 -23.74 15.39 -31.99
N ARG A 418 -24.09 14.37 -32.79
CA ARG A 418 -23.20 13.78 -33.80
C ARG A 418 -23.93 13.68 -35.15
N PRO A 419 -23.97 14.75 -35.96
CA PRO A 419 -24.69 14.76 -37.25
C PRO A 419 -24.29 13.65 -38.22
N GLU A 420 -23.08 13.12 -38.08
CA GLU A 420 -22.55 12.05 -38.91
C GLU A 420 -23.05 10.65 -38.50
N ASP A 421 -23.67 10.50 -37.34
CA ASP A 421 -24.21 9.23 -36.84
C ASP A 421 -25.65 9.02 -37.32
N PHE A 422 -25.77 8.45 -38.52
CA PHE A 422 -27.10 8.16 -39.09
C PHE A 422 -27.81 7.00 -38.39
N GLU A 423 -27.06 6.07 -37.78
CA GLU A 423 -27.60 4.89 -37.09
C GLU A 423 -28.36 5.32 -35.83
N ASN A 424 -27.84 6.30 -35.09
CA ASN A 424 -28.48 6.88 -33.91
C ASN A 424 -29.29 8.16 -34.20
N GLN A 425 -29.61 8.45 -35.47
CA GLN A 425 -30.37 9.65 -35.86
C GLN A 425 -29.75 10.95 -35.29
N ALA A 426 -28.42 11.03 -35.35
CA ALA A 426 -27.59 12.09 -34.78
C ALA A 426 -27.76 12.34 -33.27
N THR A 427 -28.39 11.41 -32.55
CA THR A 427 -28.76 11.58 -31.14
C THR A 427 -27.78 10.86 -30.23
N GLY A 428 -27.16 11.60 -29.32
CA GLY A 428 -26.36 11.02 -28.24
C GLY A 428 -27.19 10.74 -26.99
N VAL A 429 -26.60 10.05 -26.02
CA VAL A 429 -27.19 9.79 -24.71
C VAL A 429 -26.30 10.41 -23.64
N LEU A 430 -26.83 11.39 -22.90
CA LEU A 430 -26.13 12.00 -21.79
C LEU A 430 -26.12 11.05 -20.59
N ILE A 431 -24.94 10.76 -20.09
CA ILE A 431 -24.70 10.01 -18.87
C ILE A 431 -23.91 10.83 -17.86
N GLN A 432 -24.08 10.53 -16.58
CA GLN A 432 -23.34 11.17 -15.50
C GLN A 432 -22.84 10.14 -14.48
N TYR A 433 -21.57 10.27 -14.11
CA TYR A 433 -20.98 9.65 -12.94
C TYR A 433 -20.88 10.66 -11.80
N LYS A 434 -21.05 10.18 -10.58
CA LYS A 434 -20.72 10.92 -9.36
C LYS A 434 -19.71 10.12 -8.52
N PRO A 435 -18.43 10.10 -8.91
CA PRO A 435 -17.43 9.27 -8.24
C PRO A 435 -17.24 9.60 -6.75
N LYS A 436 -17.52 10.85 -6.35
CA LYS A 436 -17.48 11.31 -4.95
C LYS A 436 -18.63 10.77 -4.09
N ASP A 437 -19.73 10.36 -4.70
CA ASP A 437 -20.89 9.76 -4.00
C ASP A 437 -20.74 8.24 -3.82
N TRP A 438 -19.67 7.66 -4.36
CA TRP A 438 -19.47 6.22 -4.21
C TRP A 438 -19.13 5.87 -2.77
N VAL A 439 -20.13 5.33 -2.07
CA VAL A 439 -19.98 4.73 -0.74
C VAL A 439 -19.54 3.29 -0.94
N PHE A 440 -18.32 2.99 -0.48
CA PHE A 440 -17.79 1.64 -0.47
C PHE A 440 -17.73 1.20 0.99
N GLU A 441 -18.82 0.61 1.47
CA GLU A 441 -18.75 -0.13 2.74
C GLU A 441 -17.78 -1.30 2.52
N PRO A 442 -16.78 -1.52 3.39
CA PRO A 442 -16.10 -2.81 3.43
C PRO A 442 -17.20 -3.84 3.61
N THR A 443 -17.33 -4.78 2.67
CA THR A 443 -18.43 -5.74 2.63
C THR A 443 -18.71 -6.24 4.04
N PRO A 444 -19.85 -5.88 4.65
CA PRO A 444 -20.19 -6.44 5.93
C PRO A 444 -20.27 -7.95 5.71
N SER A 445 -19.60 -8.72 6.56
CA SER A 445 -20.06 -10.08 6.84
C SER A 445 -21.58 -9.98 7.02
N GLN A 446 -22.33 -10.71 6.20
CA GLN A 446 -23.79 -10.68 6.21
C GLN A 446 -24.32 -11.16 7.57
N GLU A 447 -24.31 -10.30 8.58
CA GLU A 447 -24.89 -10.59 9.90
C GLU A 447 -25.75 -9.44 10.48
N GLU A 448 -25.84 -8.26 9.87
CA GLU A 448 -26.56 -7.13 10.51
C GLU A 448 -27.77 -6.55 9.76
N LYS A 449 -28.36 -7.26 8.80
CA LYS A 449 -29.71 -6.92 8.30
C LYS A 449 -30.58 -8.15 8.06
N SER A 450 -31.12 -8.74 9.13
CA SER A 450 -32.35 -9.53 9.05
C SER A 450 -33.12 -9.60 10.39
N ASP A 451 -33.49 -8.46 10.96
CA ASP A 451 -34.71 -8.39 11.79
C ASP A 451 -35.93 -8.16 10.87
N ALA A 452 -36.18 -9.14 10.01
CA ALA A 452 -37.46 -9.33 9.36
C ALA A 452 -37.60 -10.83 9.12
N LYS A 453 -38.54 -11.44 9.83
CA LYS A 453 -38.93 -12.85 9.71
C LYS A 453 -39.06 -13.25 8.23
N GLN A 454 -38.06 -13.93 7.71
CA GLN A 454 -38.21 -14.87 6.60
C GLN A 454 -37.54 -16.16 7.02
N GLU A 455 -38.35 -17.21 7.12
CA GLU A 455 -37.92 -18.58 7.36
C GLU A 455 -36.84 -18.96 6.33
N VAL A 456 -35.60 -19.09 6.80
CA VAL A 456 -34.52 -19.67 6.01
C VAL A 456 -34.75 -21.17 5.95
N ALA A 457 -35.54 -21.60 4.98
CA ALA A 457 -35.40 -22.93 4.43
C ALA A 457 -33.95 -23.06 3.94
N LYS A 458 -33.18 -24.00 4.49
CA LYS A 458 -31.87 -24.41 3.96
C LYS A 458 -32.04 -24.73 2.47
N LYS A 459 -31.73 -23.77 1.58
CA LYS A 459 -31.62 -24.06 0.15
C LYS A 459 -30.44 -25.00 -0.02
N LYS A 460 -30.72 -26.27 -0.32
CA LYS A 460 -29.72 -27.20 -0.85
C LYS A 460 -29.04 -26.53 -2.03
N GLU A 461 -27.71 -26.53 -2.07
CA GLU A 461 -26.96 -26.21 -3.28
C GLU A 461 -27.53 -27.04 -4.44
N PRO A 462 -27.69 -26.47 -5.64
CA PRO A 462 -28.23 -27.21 -6.77
C PRO A 462 -27.39 -28.47 -7.02
N THR A 463 -28.03 -29.60 -7.36
CA THR A 463 -27.32 -30.85 -7.74
C THR A 463 -26.92 -30.87 -9.21
N THR A 464 -27.31 -29.84 -9.97
CA THR A 464 -27.01 -29.62 -11.38
C THR A 464 -25.52 -29.31 -11.58
N SER A 465 -24.92 -29.87 -12.62
CA SER A 465 -23.50 -29.65 -12.95
C SER A 465 -23.20 -28.16 -13.16
N SER A 466 -22.00 -27.71 -12.78
CA SER A 466 -21.58 -26.32 -13.01
C SER A 466 -21.55 -26.00 -14.51
N LEU A 467 -21.30 -27.02 -15.35
CA LEU A 467 -21.33 -26.91 -16.81
C LEU A 467 -22.71 -26.52 -17.34
N GLU A 468 -23.78 -27.15 -16.87
CA GLU A 468 -25.15 -26.81 -17.28
C GLU A 468 -25.54 -25.39 -16.85
N ILE A 469 -25.16 -24.99 -15.63
CA ILE A 469 -25.45 -23.66 -15.10
C ILE A 469 -24.69 -22.59 -15.91
N LEU A 470 -23.39 -22.81 -16.14
CA LEU A 470 -22.56 -21.90 -16.93
C LEU A 470 -23.05 -21.80 -18.38
N SER A 471 -23.40 -22.93 -19.01
CA SER A 471 -23.91 -22.97 -20.39
C SER A 471 -25.24 -22.25 -20.52
N SER A 472 -26.14 -22.39 -19.54
CA SER A 472 -27.40 -21.62 -19.49
C SER A 472 -27.13 -20.12 -19.41
N ILE A 473 -26.22 -19.69 -18.54
CA ILE A 473 -25.86 -18.27 -18.36
C ILE A 473 -25.23 -17.70 -19.65
N MET A 474 -24.31 -18.43 -20.27
CA MET A 474 -23.67 -18.03 -21.51
C MET A 474 -24.68 -17.92 -22.66
N THR A 475 -25.58 -18.91 -22.79
CA THR A 475 -26.63 -18.92 -23.81
C THR A 475 -27.60 -17.75 -23.64
N GLU A 476 -28.01 -17.44 -22.40
CA GLU A 476 -28.83 -16.24 -22.08
C GLU A 476 -28.12 -14.93 -22.46
N MET A 477 -26.79 -14.92 -22.44
CA MET A 477 -25.96 -13.79 -22.84
C MET A 477 -25.64 -13.76 -24.34
N GLY A 478 -26.18 -14.72 -25.12
CA GLY A 478 -25.97 -14.80 -26.56
C GLY A 478 -24.67 -15.48 -26.98
N TYR A 479 -24.02 -16.21 -26.07
CA TYR A 479 -22.82 -17.01 -26.34
C TYR A 479 -23.19 -18.50 -26.39
N GLU A 480 -22.88 -19.17 -27.50
CA GLU A 480 -23.00 -20.62 -27.60
C GLU A 480 -21.75 -21.28 -26.99
N VAL A 481 -21.98 -22.29 -26.14
CA VAL A 481 -20.90 -23.13 -25.61
C VAL A 481 -20.68 -24.26 -26.61
N ASP A 482 -19.48 -24.34 -27.17
CA ASP A 482 -19.07 -25.47 -28.01
C ASP A 482 -18.83 -26.70 -27.13
N MET A 483 -19.84 -27.57 -27.06
CA MET A 483 -19.80 -28.79 -26.26
C MET A 483 -18.74 -29.79 -26.75
N ASP A 484 -18.28 -29.67 -28.00
CA ASP A 484 -17.23 -30.50 -28.57
C ASP A 484 -15.82 -29.92 -28.32
N ASN A 485 -15.72 -28.68 -27.79
CA ASN A 485 -14.46 -27.99 -27.49
C ASN A 485 -14.52 -27.12 -26.22
N LEU A 486 -14.73 -27.76 -25.06
CA LEU A 486 -14.81 -27.08 -23.76
C LEU A 486 -13.46 -26.52 -23.24
N ASP A 487 -12.35 -26.94 -23.86
CA ASP A 487 -11.00 -26.42 -23.61
C ASP A 487 -10.74 -25.09 -24.34
N GLN A 488 -11.71 -24.57 -25.11
CA GLN A 488 -11.63 -23.25 -25.69
C GLN A 488 -11.66 -22.18 -24.58
N GLY A 489 -10.69 -21.27 -24.61
CA GLY A 489 -10.64 -20.16 -23.66
C GLY A 489 -11.85 -19.23 -23.81
N PHE A 490 -12.39 -18.73 -22.71
CA PHE A 490 -13.54 -17.82 -22.69
C PHE A 490 -13.37 -16.64 -23.66
N PHE A 491 -12.16 -16.07 -23.72
CA PHE A 491 -11.81 -15.00 -24.66
C PHE A 491 -11.86 -15.44 -26.13
N SER A 492 -11.46 -16.68 -26.43
CA SER A 492 -11.51 -17.27 -27.76
C SER A 492 -12.94 -17.59 -28.20
N SER A 493 -13.86 -17.78 -27.25
CA SER A 493 -15.31 -17.91 -27.48
C SER A 493 -16.03 -16.55 -27.64
N GLY A 494 -15.27 -15.45 -27.66
CA GLY A 494 -15.80 -14.10 -27.92
C GLY A 494 -16.12 -13.28 -26.69
N LEU A 495 -16.00 -13.84 -25.48
CA LEU A 495 -16.22 -13.11 -24.21
C LEU A 495 -15.12 -12.08 -23.97
N ASP A 496 -15.47 -10.97 -23.33
CA ASP A 496 -14.51 -10.00 -22.81
C ASP A 496 -14.44 -9.97 -21.27
N SER A 497 -13.56 -9.16 -20.71
CA SER A 497 -13.41 -9.02 -19.25
C SER A 497 -14.66 -8.50 -18.55
N PHE A 498 -15.53 -7.78 -19.27
CA PHE A 498 -16.81 -7.34 -18.76
C PHE A 498 -17.81 -8.51 -18.72
N ASP A 499 -17.92 -9.27 -19.81
CA ASP A 499 -18.78 -10.45 -19.90
C ASP A 499 -18.41 -11.49 -18.85
N MET A 500 -17.12 -11.73 -18.64
CA MET A 500 -16.64 -12.63 -17.58
C MET A 500 -17.03 -12.15 -16.19
N GLY A 501 -16.96 -10.84 -15.91
CA GLY A 501 -17.45 -10.30 -14.63
C GLY A 501 -18.95 -10.48 -14.44
N VAL A 502 -19.74 -10.38 -15.51
CA VAL A 502 -21.20 -10.63 -15.48
C VAL A 502 -21.49 -12.12 -15.28
N ILE A 503 -20.80 -13.00 -16.01
CA ILE A 503 -20.92 -14.46 -15.89
C ILE A 503 -20.53 -14.90 -14.49
N GLN A 504 -19.38 -14.45 -13.97
CA GLN A 504 -18.91 -14.75 -12.62
C GLN A 504 -19.94 -14.35 -11.56
N ASN A 505 -20.53 -13.15 -11.65
CA ASN A 505 -21.56 -12.71 -10.71
C ASN A 505 -22.86 -13.53 -10.80
N ARG A 506 -23.29 -13.87 -12.02
CA ARG A 506 -24.49 -14.72 -12.23
C ARG A 506 -24.25 -16.16 -11.77
N LEU A 507 -23.08 -16.70 -12.03
CA LEU A 507 -22.64 -18.02 -11.63
C LEU A 507 -22.57 -18.13 -10.10
N GLY A 508 -21.95 -17.14 -9.44
CA GLY A 508 -21.93 -17.07 -7.97
C GLY A 508 -23.33 -17.03 -7.37
N ARG A 509 -24.25 -16.23 -7.94
CA ARG A 509 -25.67 -16.19 -7.51
C ARG A 509 -26.40 -17.51 -7.72
N ALA A 510 -26.21 -18.17 -8.86
CA ALA A 510 -26.84 -19.45 -9.16
C ALA A 510 -26.35 -20.56 -8.22
N LEU A 511 -25.07 -20.51 -7.84
CA LEU A 511 -24.43 -21.45 -6.92
C LEU A 511 -24.61 -21.09 -5.45
N GLY A 512 -25.13 -19.90 -5.13
CA GLY A 512 -25.24 -19.41 -3.75
C GLY A 512 -23.89 -19.11 -3.08
N ARG A 513 -22.86 -18.78 -3.86
CA ARG A 513 -21.49 -18.54 -3.40
C ARG A 513 -20.93 -17.22 -3.92
N THR A 514 -20.00 -16.65 -3.17
CA THR A 514 -19.19 -15.52 -3.64
C THR A 514 -17.98 -16.09 -4.37
N LEU A 515 -17.86 -15.80 -5.67
CA LEU A 515 -16.72 -16.25 -6.49
C LEU A 515 -15.64 -15.15 -6.54
N PRO A 516 -14.33 -15.48 -6.56
CA PRO A 516 -13.26 -14.50 -6.73
C PRO A 516 -13.36 -13.74 -8.07
N ALA A 517 -13.03 -12.45 -8.07
CA ALA A 517 -13.10 -11.59 -9.27
C ALA A 517 -12.14 -12.03 -10.39
N THR A 518 -11.09 -12.78 -10.06
CA THR A 518 -10.11 -13.31 -11.00
C THR A 518 -10.42 -14.74 -11.43
N LEU A 519 -11.46 -15.40 -10.89
CA LEU A 519 -11.66 -16.84 -11.07
C LEU A 519 -11.71 -17.28 -12.54
N MET A 520 -12.38 -16.51 -13.40
CA MET A 520 -12.47 -16.80 -14.84
C MET A 520 -11.22 -16.42 -15.62
N LEU A 521 -10.29 -15.66 -15.02
CA LEU A 521 -8.95 -15.41 -15.56
C LEU A 521 -7.98 -16.52 -15.13
N ASP A 522 -8.13 -17.00 -13.90
CA ASP A 522 -7.31 -18.06 -13.30
C ASP A 522 -7.68 -19.44 -13.90
N LEU A 523 -8.94 -19.62 -14.28
CA LEU A 523 -9.49 -20.80 -14.94
C LEU A 523 -10.10 -20.36 -16.28
N PRO A 524 -9.27 -20.17 -17.32
CA PRO A 524 -9.66 -19.44 -18.53
C PRO A 524 -10.56 -20.22 -19.50
N THR A 525 -10.93 -21.46 -19.21
CA THR A 525 -11.77 -22.31 -20.09
C THR A 525 -13.06 -22.77 -19.40
N VAL A 526 -14.09 -23.09 -20.20
CA VAL A 526 -15.37 -23.63 -19.71
C VAL A 526 -15.14 -24.88 -18.88
N LYS A 527 -14.28 -25.78 -19.35
CA LYS A 527 -13.93 -27.03 -18.68
C LYS A 527 -13.24 -26.82 -17.33
N GLU A 528 -12.14 -26.07 -17.30
CA GLU A 528 -11.37 -25.84 -16.07
C GLU A 528 -12.21 -25.18 -14.98
N LEU A 529 -13.02 -24.17 -15.35
CA LEU A 529 -13.91 -23.49 -14.41
C LEU A 529 -14.98 -24.43 -13.86
N THR A 530 -15.63 -25.23 -14.71
CA THR A 530 -16.76 -26.08 -14.30
C THR A 530 -16.31 -27.30 -13.52
N GLU A 531 -15.20 -27.93 -13.90
CA GLU A 531 -14.59 -29.03 -13.15
C GLU A 531 -14.10 -28.57 -11.77
N HIS A 532 -13.49 -27.39 -11.69
CA HIS A 532 -13.07 -26.80 -10.42
C HIS A 532 -14.27 -26.55 -9.50
N LEU A 533 -15.32 -25.90 -10.01
CA LEU A 533 -16.53 -25.61 -9.24
C LEU A 533 -17.27 -26.89 -8.82
N ASP A 534 -17.36 -27.90 -9.68
CA ASP A 534 -17.99 -29.18 -9.35
C ASP A 534 -17.18 -29.98 -8.32
N LYS A 535 -15.84 -29.92 -8.39
CA LYS A 535 -14.94 -30.46 -7.36
C LYS A 535 -15.12 -29.77 -6.01
N GLU A 536 -15.22 -28.44 -5.99
CA GLU A 536 -15.47 -27.67 -4.76
C GLU A 536 -16.88 -27.89 -4.17
N ARG A 537 -17.84 -28.28 -5.01
CA ARG A 537 -19.23 -28.60 -4.60
C ARG A 537 -19.42 -30.08 -4.24
N GLY A 538 -18.41 -30.92 -4.46
CA GLY A 538 -18.52 -32.38 -4.30
C GLY A 538 -19.48 -33.04 -5.29
N VAL A 539 -19.79 -32.37 -6.40
CA VAL A 539 -20.64 -32.87 -7.48
C VAL A 539 -19.74 -33.64 -8.45
N SER A 540 -19.36 -34.86 -8.09
CA SER A 540 -18.62 -35.72 -9.03
C SER A 540 -19.59 -36.40 -9.99
N GLY A 541 -19.49 -36.05 -11.28
CA GLY A 541 -20.01 -36.89 -12.35
C GLY A 541 -19.34 -38.26 -12.26
N GLN A 542 -20.13 -39.32 -12.11
CA GLN A 542 -19.62 -40.69 -11.99
C GLN A 542 -19.02 -41.17 -13.32
N GLY A 543 -17.78 -41.67 -13.30
CA GLY A 543 -17.36 -42.76 -14.20
C GLY A 543 -15.96 -42.69 -14.86
N ALA A 544 -14.96 -43.23 -14.14
CA ALA A 544 -13.82 -44.07 -14.61
C ALA A 544 -12.50 -43.45 -15.14
N ALA A 545 -11.41 -43.85 -14.43
CA ALA A 545 -9.99 -44.00 -14.81
C ALA A 545 -9.18 -42.69 -14.99
N GLU A 546 -8.06 -42.41 -14.33
CA GLU A 546 -7.03 -43.23 -13.67
C GLU A 546 -6.52 -42.52 -12.40
N ALA A 547 -6.58 -43.23 -11.27
CA ALA A 547 -5.82 -42.95 -10.07
C ALA A 547 -4.87 -44.14 -9.87
N GLU A 548 -3.69 -44.08 -10.50
CA GLU A 548 -2.65 -45.09 -10.30
C GLU A 548 -1.24 -44.52 -10.60
N ALA A 549 -0.73 -43.63 -9.73
CA ALA A 549 0.70 -43.30 -9.69
C ALA A 549 1.14 -42.52 -8.43
N VAL A 550 0.70 -42.88 -7.21
CA VAL A 550 1.36 -42.39 -5.97
C VAL A 550 1.29 -43.42 -4.84
N VAL A 551 1.83 -44.63 -5.03
CA VAL A 551 2.13 -45.55 -3.91
C VAL A 551 3.39 -46.34 -4.21
N GLU A 552 4.56 -45.73 -3.98
CA GLU A 552 5.87 -46.34 -3.71
C GLU A 552 6.82 -45.14 -3.53
N VAL A 553 7.38 -44.79 -2.37
CA VAL A 553 8.06 -45.60 -1.37
C VAL A 553 7.92 -44.90 -0.01
N VAL A 554 7.11 -45.48 0.89
CA VAL A 554 7.21 -45.26 2.33
C VAL A 554 7.48 -46.63 2.93
N GLU A 555 8.76 -47.00 3.01
CA GLU A 555 9.31 -47.88 4.04
C GLU A 555 10.84 -47.83 3.96
N GLU A 556 11.48 -46.91 4.71
CA GLU A 556 12.70 -47.29 5.40
C GLU A 556 13.02 -46.36 6.60
N ARG A 557 13.20 -47.02 7.76
CA ARG A 557 13.91 -46.59 8.96
C ARG A 557 13.38 -45.39 9.75
N ARG A 558 12.56 -45.76 10.74
CA ARG A 558 12.56 -45.16 12.08
C ARG A 558 13.97 -45.15 12.67
N GLU A 559 14.66 -44.02 12.57
CA GLU A 559 15.62 -43.60 13.59
C GLU A 559 15.34 -42.14 13.99
N ARG A 560 15.26 -41.94 15.30
CA ARG A 560 14.84 -40.71 15.97
C ARG A 560 16.02 -39.73 15.99
N PRO A 561 15.99 -38.55 15.35
CA PRO A 561 17.02 -37.54 15.57
C PRO A 561 16.66 -36.73 16.82
N GLU A 562 17.61 -36.68 17.75
CA GLU A 562 17.57 -35.85 18.94
C GLU A 562 17.44 -34.36 18.57
N ARG A 563 16.67 -33.62 19.38
CA ARG A 563 16.54 -32.17 19.27
C ARG A 563 17.91 -31.50 19.43
N ARG A 564 18.47 -30.98 18.35
CA ARG A 564 19.47 -29.91 18.41
C ARG A 564 18.80 -28.59 18.08
N THR A 565 18.53 -27.81 19.12
CA THR A 565 18.35 -26.36 18.99
C THR A 565 19.70 -25.77 18.57
N GLU A 566 19.82 -25.31 17.34
CA GLU A 566 20.95 -24.45 16.95
C GLU A 566 20.83 -23.13 17.70
N ARG A 567 21.55 -23.02 18.82
CA ARG A 567 21.93 -21.74 19.42
C ARG A 567 22.90 -21.07 18.43
N ALA A 568 22.69 -19.79 18.14
CA ALA A 568 23.68 -18.97 17.46
C ALA A 568 25.04 -19.16 18.16
N SER A 569 26.09 -19.46 17.40
CA SER A 569 27.42 -19.72 17.95
C SER A 569 28.00 -18.50 18.69
N ASP A 570 28.53 -18.75 19.89
CA ASP A 570 29.06 -17.78 20.85
C ASP A 570 30.18 -16.86 20.31
N GLU A 571 30.82 -17.20 19.18
CA GLU A 571 31.83 -16.36 18.53
C GLU A 571 31.23 -15.05 17.96
N THR A 572 30.01 -15.09 17.44
CA THR A 572 29.32 -13.91 16.87
C THR A 572 28.91 -12.88 17.93
N ILE A 573 28.68 -13.34 19.16
CA ILE A 573 28.25 -12.53 20.32
C ILE A 573 29.46 -11.82 20.95
N THR A 574 30.64 -12.45 20.91
CA THR A 574 31.88 -11.92 21.47
C THR A 574 32.42 -10.73 20.65
N GLU A 575 32.30 -10.77 19.33
CA GLU A 575 32.64 -9.63 18.46
C GLU A 575 31.62 -8.47 18.61
N TRP A 576 30.35 -8.77 18.90
CA TRP A 576 29.25 -7.81 19.11
C TRP A 576 29.43 -6.98 20.40
N VAL A 577 29.80 -7.63 21.51
CA VAL A 577 30.13 -6.96 22.78
C VAL A 577 31.42 -6.15 22.67
N ARG A 578 32.40 -6.61 21.90
CA ARG A 578 33.65 -5.87 21.62
C ARG A 578 33.40 -4.58 20.85
N CYS A 579 32.56 -4.63 19.80
CA CYS A 579 32.18 -3.46 19.00
C CYS A 579 31.35 -2.44 19.79
N TRP A 580 30.40 -2.90 20.62
CA TRP A 580 29.58 -2.02 21.46
C TRP A 580 30.38 -1.33 22.57
N ARG A 581 31.30 -2.04 23.24
CA ARG A 581 32.23 -1.45 24.21
C ARG A 581 33.23 -0.49 23.55
N GLN A 582 33.73 -0.80 22.35
CA GLN A 582 34.56 0.13 21.58
C GLN A 582 33.80 1.38 21.13
N TYR A 583 32.51 1.28 20.82
CA TYR A 583 31.65 2.41 20.48
C TYR A 583 31.42 3.33 21.69
N LEU A 584 31.03 2.79 22.85
CA LEU A 584 30.85 3.57 24.08
C LEU A 584 32.16 4.23 24.53
N TYR A 585 33.28 3.51 24.46
CA TYR A 585 34.61 4.04 24.76
C TYR A 585 35.06 5.13 23.76
N LYS A 586 34.83 4.95 22.44
CA LYS A 586 35.13 5.97 21.42
C LYS A 586 34.25 7.22 21.56
N LYS A 587 32.98 7.07 21.95
CA LYS A 587 32.03 8.18 22.15
C LYS A 587 32.33 8.97 23.44
N GLN A 588 32.74 8.29 24.52
CA GLN A 588 33.28 8.94 25.72
C GLN A 588 34.61 9.67 25.44
N LYS A 589 35.54 9.04 24.72
CA LYS A 589 36.86 9.63 24.41
C LYS A 589 36.79 10.77 23.40
N ALA A 590 35.85 10.73 22.46
CA ALA A 590 35.54 11.85 21.55
C ALA A 590 34.94 13.05 22.29
N ARG A 591 34.09 12.82 23.30
CA ARG A 591 33.51 13.86 24.17
C ARG A 591 34.51 14.44 25.18
N GLN A 592 35.48 13.65 25.64
CA GLN A 592 36.58 14.12 26.50
C GLN A 592 37.65 14.90 25.72
N ARG A 593 37.85 14.61 24.43
CA ARG A 593 38.79 15.33 23.55
C ARG A 593 38.24 16.64 22.99
N SER A 594 36.92 16.85 23.04
CA SER A 594 36.26 18.05 22.50
C SER A 594 36.01 19.16 23.55
N SER A 595 36.63 19.09 24.73
CA SER A 595 36.50 20.13 25.76
C SER A 595 37.43 21.32 25.48
N SER A 596 36.97 22.25 24.63
CA SER A 596 37.28 23.67 24.85
C SER A 596 35.97 24.45 25.03
N PRO A 597 35.85 25.33 26.05
CA PRO A 597 34.60 26.05 26.37
C PRO A 597 34.06 26.96 25.24
N ARG A 598 34.81 27.18 24.16
CA ARG A 598 34.45 28.13 23.10
C ARG A 598 33.50 27.58 22.03
N GLN A 599 33.42 26.26 21.81
CA GLN A 599 32.58 25.70 20.74
C GLN A 599 31.11 25.47 21.10
N ARG A 600 30.72 25.66 22.37
CA ARG A 600 29.30 25.65 22.77
C ARG A 600 28.50 26.84 22.20
N ARG A 601 29.16 27.90 21.71
CA ARG A 601 28.49 29.12 21.22
C ARG A 601 28.06 29.10 19.74
N SER A 602 28.50 28.15 18.91
CA SER A 602 28.29 28.23 17.44
C SER A 602 27.27 27.25 16.85
N ARG A 603 26.57 26.42 17.66
CA ARG A 603 25.51 25.53 17.17
C ARG A 603 24.08 26.00 17.51
N SER A 604 23.94 27.18 18.09
CA SER A 604 22.67 27.82 18.44
C SER A 604 22.58 29.25 17.92
N ALA A 605 23.08 29.52 16.72
CA ALA A 605 22.82 30.78 16.02
C ALA A 605 21.46 30.66 15.32
N GLY A 606 20.37 30.88 16.07
CA GLY A 606 19.02 30.86 15.53
C GLY A 606 17.93 30.67 16.57
N ARG A 607 17.85 31.61 17.53
CA ARG A 607 16.82 31.86 18.56
C ARG A 607 17.41 31.84 19.97
N SER A 608 17.37 32.98 20.63
CA SER A 608 17.61 33.13 22.05
C SER A 608 16.54 32.36 22.84
N ARG A 609 16.79 31.07 23.14
CA ARG A 609 16.18 30.41 24.28
C ARG A 609 17.19 30.48 25.43
N GLY A 610 16.73 30.92 26.59
CA GLY A 610 17.53 30.95 27.81
C GLY A 610 18.03 29.55 28.21
N PRO A 611 18.84 29.44 29.28
CA PRO A 611 19.30 28.15 29.78
C PRO A 611 18.14 27.18 30.00
N GLY A 612 18.35 25.91 29.62
CA GLY A 612 17.31 24.89 29.69
C GLY A 612 16.92 24.58 31.16
N PRO A 613 15.78 23.91 31.40
CA PRO A 613 15.28 23.68 32.75
C PRO A 613 16.26 22.89 33.65
N TRP A 614 17.09 22.01 33.06
CA TRP A 614 18.14 21.28 33.77
C TRP A 614 19.37 22.13 34.12
N GLU A 615 19.65 23.20 33.37
CA GLU A 615 20.81 24.08 33.56
C GLU A 615 20.58 25.14 34.65
N THR A 616 19.31 25.50 34.90
CA THR A 616 18.90 26.41 35.98
C THR A 616 18.45 25.68 37.25
N MET A 617 18.50 24.36 37.26
CA MET A 617 17.97 23.51 38.32
C MET A 617 18.75 23.68 39.63
N THR A 618 18.05 24.00 40.72
CA THR A 618 18.66 24.04 42.06
C THR A 618 18.68 22.66 42.73
N THR A 619 19.57 22.48 43.71
CA THR A 619 19.62 21.26 44.54
C THR A 619 18.26 20.94 45.15
N GLN A 620 17.53 21.93 45.67
CA GLN A 620 16.24 21.75 46.31
C GLN A 620 15.13 21.31 45.33
N GLU A 621 15.15 21.82 44.10
CA GLU A 621 14.18 21.46 43.06
C GLU A 621 14.43 20.04 42.53
N LEU A 622 15.70 19.70 42.23
CA LEU A 622 16.06 18.36 41.82
C LEU A 622 15.72 17.34 42.91
N GLU A 623 16.00 17.67 44.16
CA GLU A 623 15.66 16.86 45.31
C GLU A 623 14.16 16.60 45.45
N LYS A 624 13.32 17.60 45.16
CA LYS A 624 11.85 17.47 45.17
C LYS A 624 11.37 16.50 44.09
N ILE A 625 11.97 16.56 42.91
CA ILE A 625 11.70 15.63 41.79
C ILE A 625 12.14 14.21 42.17
N GLN A 626 13.39 14.05 42.66
CA GLN A 626 13.93 12.77 43.09
C GLN A 626 13.11 12.14 44.23
N THR A 627 12.57 12.94 45.15
CA THR A 627 11.71 12.46 46.26
C THR A 627 10.38 11.92 45.73
N LYS A 628 9.73 12.63 44.80
CA LYS A 628 8.51 12.15 44.14
C LYS A 628 8.77 10.87 43.33
N LEU A 629 9.91 10.79 42.66
CA LEU A 629 10.35 9.60 41.94
C LEU A 629 10.56 8.41 42.87
N ALA A 630 11.27 8.61 43.97
CA ALA A 630 11.51 7.57 44.96
C ALA A 630 10.19 7.04 45.54
N TRP A 631 9.22 7.93 45.82
CA TRP A 631 7.89 7.55 46.26
C TRP A 631 7.13 6.72 45.20
N LEU A 632 7.11 7.17 43.94
CA LEU A 632 6.48 6.44 42.83
C LEU A 632 7.10 5.05 42.64
N LEU A 633 8.43 4.94 42.69
CA LEU A 633 9.13 3.67 42.55
C LEU A 633 8.84 2.72 43.71
N ARG A 634 8.60 3.23 44.93
CA ARG A 634 8.27 2.43 46.13
C ARG A 634 6.85 1.89 46.16
N LEU A 635 5.94 2.38 45.31
CA LEU A 635 4.57 1.88 45.29
C LEU A 635 4.52 0.37 45.02
N PRO A 636 3.73 -0.44 45.76
CA PRO A 636 3.72 -1.91 45.64
C PRO A 636 3.43 -2.43 44.23
N GLN A 637 2.65 -1.70 43.44
CA GLN A 637 2.36 -2.03 42.04
C GLN A 637 3.58 -1.82 41.12
N ASN A 638 4.37 -0.77 41.37
CA ASN A 638 5.55 -0.44 40.57
C ASN A 638 6.73 -1.32 40.96
N GLN A 639 6.90 -1.62 42.25
CA GLN A 639 7.83 -2.63 42.71
C GLN A 639 7.53 -4.00 42.10
N ARG A 640 6.26 -4.42 42.02
CA ARG A 640 5.88 -5.66 41.32
C ARG A 640 6.26 -5.65 39.83
N ARG A 641 6.06 -4.53 39.12
CA ARG A 641 6.44 -4.38 37.71
C ARG A 641 7.95 -4.43 37.50
N LEU A 642 8.72 -3.75 38.35
CA LEU A 642 10.18 -3.76 38.32
C LEU A 642 10.75 -5.13 38.70
N GLN A 643 10.15 -5.79 39.70
CA GLN A 643 10.54 -7.13 40.14
C GLN A 643 10.21 -8.18 39.08
N HIS A 644 9.09 -8.04 38.37
CA HIS A 644 8.74 -8.90 37.24
C HIS A 644 9.78 -8.81 36.11
N VAL A 645 10.26 -7.59 35.79
CA VAL A 645 11.37 -7.41 34.84
C VAL A 645 12.68 -7.94 35.42
N ALA A 646 12.93 -7.84 36.72
CA ALA A 646 14.17 -8.34 37.32
C ALA A 646 14.23 -9.87 37.47
N ASP A 647 13.10 -10.54 37.63
CA ASP A 647 13.01 -11.99 37.83
C ASP A 647 12.85 -12.78 36.53
N LYS A 648 12.52 -12.07 35.44
CA LYS A 648 12.48 -12.67 34.11
C LYS A 648 13.92 -13.00 33.66
N PRO A 649 14.16 -14.16 33.04
CA PRO A 649 15.48 -14.47 32.48
C PRO A 649 15.75 -13.64 31.23
N HIS A 650 16.91 -12.97 31.18
CA HIS A 650 17.39 -12.24 30.00
C HIS A 650 18.70 -12.85 29.50
N ASP A 651 18.79 -13.02 28.19
CA ASP A 651 19.98 -13.59 27.54
C ASP A 651 21.18 -12.63 27.56
N ASN A 652 20.93 -11.31 27.71
CA ASN A 652 21.97 -10.30 27.85
C ASN A 652 21.46 -9.02 28.52
N GLU A 653 22.41 -8.17 28.95
CA GLU A 653 22.17 -6.90 29.63
C GLU A 653 21.34 -5.91 28.78
N ALA A 654 21.47 -5.93 27.45
CA ALA A 654 20.73 -5.00 26.57
C ALA A 654 19.22 -5.30 26.53
N LEU A 655 18.82 -6.57 26.54
CA LEU A 655 17.42 -6.99 26.61
C LEU A 655 16.79 -6.61 27.96
N PHE A 656 17.53 -6.79 29.06
CA PHE A 656 17.11 -6.35 30.39
C PHE A 656 16.87 -4.83 30.42
N LEU A 657 17.83 -4.03 29.94
CA LEU A 657 17.72 -2.57 29.92
C LEU A 657 16.56 -2.07 29.04
N CYS A 658 16.23 -2.77 27.95
CA CYS A 658 15.12 -2.40 27.08
C CYS A 658 13.74 -2.65 27.71
N GLU A 659 13.54 -3.77 28.38
CA GLU A 659 12.28 -4.04 29.11
C GLU A 659 12.14 -3.13 30.34
N LEU A 660 13.26 -2.88 31.01
CA LEU A 660 13.31 -1.93 32.12
C LEU A 660 12.93 -0.53 31.64
N ARG A 661 13.41 -0.09 30.47
CA ARG A 661 13.09 1.21 29.87
C ARG A 661 11.59 1.43 29.70
N VAL A 662 10.83 0.44 29.24
CA VAL A 662 9.38 0.55 29.05
C VAL A 662 8.66 0.82 30.38
N VAL A 663 9.09 0.12 31.44
CA VAL A 663 8.54 0.36 32.79
C VAL A 663 8.92 1.76 33.26
N LEU A 664 10.18 2.16 33.10
CA LEU A 664 10.67 3.47 33.50
C LEU A 664 10.01 4.62 32.71
N ASP A 665 9.75 4.49 31.41
CA ASP A 665 9.12 5.53 30.58
C ASP A 665 7.71 5.83 31.09
N SER A 666 6.96 4.78 31.44
CA SER A 666 5.61 4.90 31.99
C SER A 666 5.54 5.53 33.39
N LEU A 667 6.64 5.49 34.15
CA LEU A 667 6.70 6.02 35.52
C LEU A 667 7.29 7.42 35.58
N LEU A 668 8.35 7.66 34.81
CA LEU A 668 9.14 8.89 34.84
C LEU A 668 8.53 9.97 33.95
N GLY A 669 7.98 9.58 32.80
CA GLY A 669 7.50 10.53 31.81
C GLY A 669 6.38 11.45 32.30
N PRO A 670 5.31 10.95 32.96
CA PRO A 670 4.26 11.82 33.48
C PRO A 670 4.78 12.84 34.50
N LEU A 671 5.78 12.46 35.31
CA LEU A 671 6.39 13.37 36.26
C LEU A 671 7.26 14.42 35.56
N PHE A 672 8.03 14.03 34.55
CA PHE A 672 8.89 14.97 33.80
C PHE A 672 8.05 15.99 33.02
N VAL A 673 6.95 15.56 32.40
CA VAL A 673 6.00 16.46 31.74
C VAL A 673 5.34 17.40 32.76
N ALA A 674 4.82 16.86 33.87
CA ALA A 674 4.18 17.66 34.92
C ALA A 674 5.13 18.64 35.62
N SER A 675 6.45 18.38 35.57
CA SER A 675 7.48 19.25 36.12
C SER A 675 8.09 20.20 35.08
N GLY A 676 7.56 20.22 33.85
CA GLY A 676 8.04 21.09 32.76
C GLY A 676 9.45 20.75 32.26
N LEU A 677 9.96 19.56 32.57
CA LEU A 677 11.32 19.11 32.21
C LEU A 677 11.40 18.62 30.76
N VAL A 678 10.28 18.12 30.24
CA VAL A 678 10.13 17.65 28.86
C VAL A 678 8.78 18.12 28.31
N GLN A 679 8.73 18.30 26.99
CA GLN A 679 7.53 18.79 26.29
C GLN A 679 6.63 17.66 25.78
N ASP A 680 7.17 16.45 25.62
CA ASP A 680 6.46 15.29 25.13
C ASP A 680 6.96 13.99 25.77
N MET A 681 6.19 12.91 25.55
CA MET A 681 6.45 11.56 26.05
C MET A 681 7.24 10.71 25.04
N LYS A 682 7.91 11.32 24.05
CA LYS A 682 8.63 10.54 23.04
C LYS A 682 9.82 9.81 23.68
N PRO A 683 10.12 8.55 23.27
CA PRO A 683 11.18 7.75 23.91
C PRO A 683 12.56 8.42 23.94
N ARG A 684 12.89 9.18 22.88
CA ARG A 684 14.16 9.92 22.80
C ARG A 684 14.21 11.09 23.79
N THR A 685 13.14 11.88 23.88
CA THR A 685 13.02 13.00 24.82
C THR A 685 13.11 12.52 26.27
N LEU A 686 12.49 11.39 26.59
CA LEU A 686 12.53 10.80 27.94
C LEU A 686 13.89 10.19 28.28
N GLN A 687 14.61 9.65 27.27
CA GLN A 687 15.97 9.17 27.45
C GLN A 687 16.92 10.34 27.74
N ASP A 688 16.87 11.39 26.93
CA ASP A 688 17.71 12.58 27.11
C ASP A 688 17.46 13.22 28.49
N ALA A 689 16.20 13.28 28.95
CA ALA A 689 15.85 13.79 30.27
C ALA A 689 16.42 12.96 31.45
N ARG A 690 16.62 11.65 31.29
CA ARG A 690 17.26 10.81 32.32
C ARG A 690 18.75 11.07 32.40
N ASP A 691 19.40 11.14 31.25
CA ASP A 691 20.82 11.42 31.13
C ASP A 691 21.13 12.83 31.66
N ASP A 692 20.22 13.79 31.40
CA ASP A 692 20.28 15.15 31.94
C ASP A 692 20.06 15.17 33.47
N MET A 693 19.13 14.37 34.01
CA MET A 693 18.93 14.23 35.46
C MET A 693 20.16 13.65 36.17
N GLU A 694 20.81 12.64 35.58
CA GLU A 694 22.05 12.06 36.09
C GLU A 694 23.19 13.08 36.06
N SER A 695 23.36 13.76 34.93
CA SER A 695 24.37 14.81 34.75
C SER A 695 24.15 15.97 35.72
N CYS A 696 22.91 16.39 35.93
CA CYS A 696 22.52 17.44 36.87
C CYS A 696 22.80 17.02 38.32
N ALA A 697 22.47 15.78 38.70
CA ALA A 697 22.75 15.25 40.04
C ALA A 697 24.26 15.17 40.32
N LEU A 698 25.07 14.76 39.35
CA LEU A 698 26.53 14.70 39.45
C LEU A 698 27.15 16.11 39.54
N ALA A 699 26.62 17.07 38.79
CA ALA A 699 27.09 18.45 38.80
C ALA A 699 26.77 19.19 40.12
N LEU A 700 25.58 18.96 40.69
CA LEU A 700 25.16 19.56 41.97
C LEU A 700 25.83 18.89 43.18
N GLY A 701 26.21 17.61 43.06
CA GLY A 701 26.92 16.87 44.10
C GLY A 701 26.13 16.66 45.39
N GLY A 702 26.82 16.25 46.47
CA GLY A 702 26.24 16.15 47.81
C GLY A 702 24.99 15.25 47.90
N SER A 703 23.93 15.77 48.51
CA SER A 703 22.66 15.08 48.74
C SER A 703 21.92 14.70 47.45
N ALA A 704 22.02 15.51 46.39
CA ALA A 704 21.40 15.22 45.09
C ALA A 704 22.03 14.01 44.39
N ALA A 705 23.36 13.86 44.47
CA ALA A 705 24.07 12.69 43.96
C ALA A 705 23.75 11.43 44.77
N ALA A 706 23.66 11.55 46.10
CA ALA A 706 23.30 10.43 46.99
C ALA A 706 21.88 9.90 46.71
N ARG A 707 20.91 10.80 46.52
CA ARG A 707 19.53 10.43 46.16
C ARG A 707 19.40 9.86 44.75
N HIS A 708 20.20 10.35 43.80
CA HIS A 708 20.23 9.74 42.46
C HIS A 708 20.72 8.28 42.53
N LYS A 709 21.74 8.00 43.35
CA LYS A 709 22.22 6.63 43.59
C LYS A 709 21.16 5.73 44.23
N GLU A 710 20.36 6.27 45.15
CA GLU A 710 19.21 5.57 45.74
C GLU A 710 18.14 5.23 44.69
N LEU A 711 17.84 6.15 43.76
CA LEU A 711 16.92 5.91 42.65
C LEU A 711 17.41 4.78 41.74
N LEU A 712 18.70 4.75 41.39
CA LEU A 712 19.28 3.67 40.59
C LEU A 712 19.10 2.30 41.24
N SER A 713 19.26 2.22 42.57
CA SER A 713 19.02 0.98 43.31
C SER A 713 17.53 0.58 43.33
N LEU A 714 16.62 1.54 43.51
CA LEU A 714 15.17 1.31 43.41
C LEU A 714 14.72 0.86 42.00
N MET A 715 15.42 1.32 40.97
CA MET A 715 15.22 0.91 39.57
C MET A 715 15.87 -0.43 39.23
N LYS A 716 16.55 -1.09 40.18
CA LYS A 716 17.29 -2.36 39.99
C LYS A 716 18.45 -2.25 38.99
N LEU A 717 18.99 -1.05 38.79
CA LEU A 717 20.11 -0.77 37.88
C LEU A 717 21.50 -1.07 38.48
N ASP A 718 21.59 -1.43 39.76
CA ASP A 718 22.85 -1.82 40.43
C ASP A 718 23.24 -3.30 40.24
N GLN A 719 22.42 -4.09 39.54
CA GLN A 719 22.57 -5.54 39.43
C GLN A 719 23.62 -5.98 38.38
N ALA A 720 24.75 -5.29 38.31
CA ALA A 720 25.85 -5.52 37.35
C ALA A 720 26.57 -6.89 37.50
N GLY A 721 26.05 -7.83 38.32
CA GLY A 721 26.63 -9.15 38.60
C GLY A 721 25.81 -10.36 38.13
N ARG A 722 24.65 -10.17 37.47
CA ARG A 722 23.76 -11.30 37.05
C ARG A 722 24.06 -11.88 35.66
N PHE A 723 24.89 -11.23 34.85
CA PHE A 723 25.25 -11.70 33.51
C PHE A 723 26.61 -12.41 33.55
N PRO A 724 26.76 -13.59 32.93
CA PRO A 724 28.01 -14.35 33.01
C PRO A 724 29.18 -13.51 32.49
N GLN A 725 30.17 -13.27 33.35
CA GLN A 725 31.43 -12.68 32.91
C GLN A 725 32.22 -13.73 32.13
N ILE A 726 32.42 -13.50 30.84
CA ILE A 726 33.31 -14.32 30.01
C ILE A 726 34.74 -14.09 30.52
N SER A 727 35.28 -15.07 31.24
CA SER A 727 36.68 -15.06 31.65
C SER A 727 37.57 -15.27 30.41
N ALA A 728 38.52 -14.38 30.20
CA ALA A 728 39.48 -14.42 29.08
C ALA A 728 40.58 -15.49 29.26
N ARG A 729 40.23 -16.71 29.71
CA ARG A 729 41.18 -17.81 29.94
C ARG A 729 40.73 -19.12 29.31
N SER A 730 40.56 -19.13 27.99
CA SER A 730 40.61 -20.36 27.18
C SER A 730 40.91 -20.06 25.71
N ALA A 731 41.74 -19.05 25.42
CA ALA A 731 42.33 -18.93 24.10
C ALA A 731 43.45 -19.99 23.98
N SER A 732 43.11 -21.16 23.45
CA SER A 732 44.13 -22.03 22.85
C SER A 732 44.86 -21.26 21.76
N PRO A 733 46.19 -21.36 21.64
CA PRO A 733 46.95 -20.60 20.65
C PRO A 733 46.59 -21.11 19.24
N VAL A 734 46.00 -20.24 18.44
CA VAL A 734 45.81 -20.47 16.99
C VAL A 734 47.21 -20.58 16.35
N PRO A 735 47.47 -21.60 15.50
CA PRO A 735 48.78 -21.75 14.87
C PRO A 735 49.02 -20.63 13.86
N ARG A 736 50.23 -20.04 13.90
CA ARG A 736 50.69 -19.03 12.95
C ARG A 736 50.83 -19.67 11.56
N VAL A 737 50.07 -19.17 10.58
CA VAL A 737 50.29 -19.44 9.16
C VAL A 737 51.43 -18.52 8.66
N PRO A 738 52.49 -19.05 8.01
CA PRO A 738 53.60 -18.25 7.49
C PRO A 738 53.24 -17.60 6.13
N PRO A 739 53.86 -16.46 5.76
CA PRO A 739 53.56 -15.76 4.52
C PRO A 739 54.50 -16.24 3.40
N GLN A 740 53.97 -16.77 2.29
CA GLN A 740 54.63 -17.05 1.00
C GLN A 740 53.58 -17.75 0.10
N PHE A 741 53.20 -17.34 -1.11
CA PHE A 741 53.93 -16.82 -2.28
C PHE A 741 53.00 -15.95 -3.16
N LEU A 742 53.54 -14.86 -3.72
CA LEU A 742 53.03 -14.18 -4.94
C LEU A 742 53.85 -14.69 -6.14
N PRO A 743 53.25 -14.98 -7.31
CA PRO A 743 54.02 -15.09 -8.55
C PRO A 743 54.24 -13.69 -9.14
N SER A 744 55.50 -13.29 -9.19
CA SER A 744 55.99 -12.17 -9.99
C SER A 744 56.40 -12.70 -11.36
N GLN A 745 55.80 -12.19 -12.44
CA GLN A 745 56.39 -12.25 -13.77
C GLN A 745 56.88 -10.85 -14.16
N ARG A 746 58.20 -10.73 -14.24
CA ARG A 746 58.90 -9.64 -14.90
C ARG A 746 58.81 -9.85 -16.42
N MET A 747 58.47 -8.81 -17.16
CA MET A 747 59.08 -8.54 -18.46
C MET A 747 59.83 -7.21 -18.36
N GLY A 748 61.15 -7.24 -18.57
CA GLY A 748 61.99 -6.06 -18.78
C GLY A 748 62.06 -5.73 -20.27
N ILE A 749 61.93 -4.46 -20.66
CA ILE A 749 63.00 -3.48 -21.02
C ILE A 749 63.77 -3.94 -22.28
N THR A 750 63.81 -3.20 -23.40
CA THR A 750 64.65 -2.00 -23.72
C THR A 750 64.17 -1.48 -25.12
N VAL A 751 64.24 -0.22 -25.55
CA VAL A 751 65.20 0.89 -25.34
C VAL A 751 64.45 2.20 -25.11
#